data_AF-A0AAV6MWI8-F1
#
_entry.id   AF-A0AAV6MWI8-F1
#
_cell.length_a   1.000
_cell.length_b   1.000
_cell.length_c   1.000
_cell.angle_alpha   90.00
_cell.angle_beta   90.00
_cell.angle_gamma   90.00
#
_symmetry.space_group_name_H-M   'P 1'
#
loop_
_entity.id
_entity.type
_entity.pdbx_description
1 polymer ?
#
loop_
_entity_poly.entity_id
_entity_poly.type
_entity_poly.pdbx_seq_one_letter_code
_entity_poly.pdbx_strand_id
1 'polypeptide(L)'
;MKEGEEETEFVTPGEVLGKFSDMKPGKGAYVANNTVYASLSGFRRIISPPTDSSDSRPTVEVTGHKAHGAVPAPGSIVIARVTKVMPRMASADIMCVGPKSVKEKFSGVIRQQDVRATEIDKVDMHLSFRPGDIVKALVLSLGDARAYHLSTAKNELGVVSAESTAGAVMVPISWTEMQCPLTGQIQQRKVAKSPRKPPPSLLVHRYKYPLPPFTFRCARCSSPKSHSISFLSSPILDSHSQSPPPIPYFPLPSPISAVFSTNLCSPAMPPRLAMMSQVDFDGPLARRLWNKCRRESTLSKYTPFCVCLACGCLDIDTFRCYIDQDIHFLEAFAQAYELAAECADDDDAKHSIIELRKEVTEELKMHASFVKEWGGEDRKAAPVSPATVKYTEFLLATASGMIEGLNLATPFERTKVPAYALGAMTPCMRLYAYLASEFKVAIGPVYGDHLYKTWIENYASPGFEKAAERIEDVLEKVATTLTGEELDTIEKLYNKAMKLELDFFWSQPVGQKTVVPLIRNHNPAVDRLVIFSDYDLTCTVVDSSAILAEIAIVRAPKSIPNPDPDQPAEEQTIRMTSAELKNRWGDISRQYTDEYEDCIDRITTSRTDEFRYDDLCRALEQLSAFEKRANDRVIKSRLLKGLNFDDIKRAGEHLIIQEGCFKFFATASRNERLNVGINIVSYCWCGDLIRSSFNSAGLLTQVSIQCNEFMFEEAVSTGDLVRKIESPIDKVRTFRKILGNYSTDKNNFSLYIGDAVGDLLCLLEADIGIVIGSSSSLRRLATRYGVSFVPLYPNVVRKQKVLTGETLLSWKRLSGVLYTVSSWAEIHALVLGC
;
A
#
# COMPACT_ATOMS: atom_id res chain seq x y z
N MET A 1 22.28 61.94 -30.67
CA MET A 1 20.95 62.45 -30.21
C MET A 1 20.26 61.34 -29.42
N LYS A 2 19.13 61.61 -28.75
CA LYS A 2 18.37 60.53 -28.09
C LYS A 2 17.72 59.63 -29.15
N GLU A 3 17.97 58.34 -29.07
CA GLU A 3 17.06 57.32 -29.60
C GLU A 3 16.08 56.94 -28.48
N GLY A 4 14.86 56.53 -28.84
CA GLY A 4 13.74 56.45 -27.90
C GLY A 4 13.75 55.22 -27.01
N GLU A 5 13.21 55.38 -25.80
CA GLU A 5 12.74 54.26 -24.98
C GLU A 5 11.42 53.75 -25.60
N GLU A 6 11.44 52.58 -26.25
CA GLU A 6 10.20 51.93 -26.70
C GLU A 6 9.42 51.39 -25.49
N GLU A 7 8.16 51.82 -25.33
CA GLU A 7 7.30 51.37 -24.24
C GLU A 7 6.99 49.87 -24.37
N THR A 8 7.53 49.07 -23.44
CA THR A 8 7.39 47.61 -23.43
C THR A 8 6.10 47.19 -22.72
N GLU A 9 5.00 47.32 -23.45
CA GLU A 9 3.65 46.95 -23.01
C GLU A 9 3.55 45.45 -22.64
N PHE A 10 2.94 45.15 -21.49
CA PHE A 10 2.67 43.79 -21.05
C PHE A 10 1.26 43.37 -21.46
N VAL A 11 1.12 42.20 -22.08
CA VAL A 11 -0.12 41.72 -22.69
C VAL A 11 -0.42 40.26 -22.29
N THR A 12 -1.68 39.87 -22.43
CA THR A 12 -2.25 38.59 -21.95
C THR A 12 -2.97 37.80 -23.07
N PRO A 13 -3.13 36.47 -22.97
CA PRO A 13 -3.75 35.66 -24.03
C PRO A 13 -5.19 36.14 -24.34
N GLY A 14 -5.46 36.38 -25.63
CA GLY A 14 -6.73 36.94 -26.11
C GLY A 14 -6.78 38.47 -26.19
N GLU A 15 -5.73 39.17 -25.76
CA GLU A 15 -5.62 40.63 -25.83
C GLU A 15 -5.26 41.10 -27.25
N VAL A 16 -5.80 42.25 -27.67
CA VAL A 16 -5.67 42.77 -29.05
C VAL A 16 -4.36 43.52 -29.24
N LEU A 17 -3.54 43.07 -30.20
CA LEU A 17 -2.25 43.68 -30.52
C LEU A 17 -2.29 44.66 -31.69
N GLY A 18 -3.31 44.57 -32.54
CA GLY A 18 -3.52 45.44 -33.71
C GLY A 18 -4.35 44.76 -34.81
N LYS A 19 -4.50 45.40 -35.97
CA LYS A 19 -5.15 44.80 -37.15
C LYS A 19 -4.13 44.07 -38.03
N PHE A 20 -4.56 42.98 -38.67
CA PHE A 20 -3.71 42.25 -39.60
C PHE A 20 -3.38 43.06 -40.87
N SER A 21 -4.23 44.02 -41.27
CA SER A 21 -3.91 44.97 -42.34
C SER A 21 -2.66 45.81 -42.06
N ASP A 22 -2.34 46.04 -40.77
CA ASP A 22 -1.39 47.04 -40.34
C ASP A 22 -0.09 46.40 -39.81
N MET A 23 -0.18 45.18 -39.26
CA MET A 23 0.94 44.42 -38.70
C MET A 23 0.78 42.90 -38.84
N LYS A 24 1.90 42.16 -38.85
CA LYS A 24 1.94 40.69 -38.95
C LYS A 24 2.01 40.04 -37.57
N PRO A 25 1.38 38.87 -37.34
CA PRO A 25 1.63 38.06 -36.16
C PRO A 25 3.05 37.47 -36.21
N GLY A 26 3.82 37.65 -35.14
CA GLY A 26 5.08 36.95 -34.90
C GLY A 26 4.96 35.95 -33.75
N LYS A 27 6.09 35.59 -33.13
CA LYS A 27 6.11 34.60 -32.05
C LYS A 27 5.26 35.07 -30.85
N GLY A 28 4.36 34.21 -30.38
CA GLY A 28 3.47 34.52 -29.27
C GLY A 28 2.21 35.31 -29.66
N ALA A 29 1.96 35.56 -30.95
CA ALA A 29 0.72 36.14 -31.47
C ALA A 29 -0.01 35.20 -32.46
N TYR A 30 -1.30 35.42 -32.67
CA TYR A 30 -2.12 34.74 -33.68
C TYR A 30 -3.08 35.73 -34.35
N VAL A 31 -3.78 35.30 -35.41
CA VAL A 31 -4.79 36.11 -36.11
C VAL A 31 -6.16 35.43 -36.07
N ALA A 32 -7.19 36.21 -35.77
CA ALA A 32 -8.59 35.84 -35.96
C ALA A 32 -9.36 37.07 -36.45
N ASN A 33 -10.36 36.89 -37.31
CA ASN A 33 -11.26 37.97 -37.77
C ASN A 33 -10.56 39.26 -38.25
N ASN A 34 -9.42 39.14 -38.95
CA ASN A 34 -8.55 40.24 -39.41
C ASN A 34 -7.88 41.09 -38.29
N THR A 35 -7.89 40.61 -37.05
CA THR A 35 -7.22 41.21 -35.88
C THR A 35 -6.11 40.28 -35.37
N VAL A 36 -5.01 40.87 -34.91
CA VAL A 36 -3.88 40.18 -34.28
C VAL A 36 -4.08 40.15 -32.77
N TYR A 37 -3.92 38.98 -32.16
CA TYR A 37 -4.13 38.72 -30.73
C TYR A 37 -2.90 38.09 -30.09
N ALA A 38 -2.67 38.33 -28.80
CA ALA A 38 -1.68 37.61 -28.02
C ALA A 38 -2.13 36.16 -27.74
N SER A 39 -1.21 35.20 -27.82
CA SER A 39 -1.42 33.78 -27.46
C SER A 39 -0.75 33.38 -26.14
N LEU A 40 0.06 34.26 -25.56
CA LEU A 40 0.86 34.02 -24.35
C LEU A 40 0.86 35.29 -23.47
N SER A 41 0.99 35.15 -22.15
CA SER A 41 1.25 36.29 -21.26
C SER A 41 2.71 36.75 -21.37
N GLY A 42 2.98 38.01 -21.67
CA GLY A 42 4.36 38.50 -21.83
C GLY A 42 4.48 39.92 -22.33
N PHE A 43 5.71 40.31 -22.67
CA PHE A 43 6.00 41.65 -23.18
C PHE A 43 5.87 41.69 -24.70
N ARG A 44 5.06 42.63 -25.17
CA ARG A 44 4.88 42.98 -26.59
C ARG A 44 6.16 43.61 -27.14
N ARG A 45 6.53 43.22 -28.36
CA ARG A 45 7.62 43.85 -29.13
C ARG A 45 7.20 43.99 -30.58
N ILE A 46 7.42 45.16 -31.16
CA ILE A 46 7.22 45.41 -32.59
C ILE A 46 8.58 45.29 -33.29
N ILE A 47 8.61 44.64 -34.45
CA ILE A 47 9.83 44.43 -35.25
C ILE A 47 9.59 45.01 -36.64
N SER A 48 10.36 46.05 -36.98
CA SER A 48 10.36 46.65 -38.31
C SER A 48 10.72 45.64 -39.40
N PRO A 49 10.13 45.72 -40.60
CA PRO A 49 10.42 44.80 -41.70
C PRO A 49 11.88 44.93 -42.18
N PRO A 50 12.50 43.84 -42.67
CA PRO A 50 13.78 43.92 -43.38
C PRO A 50 13.68 44.79 -44.64
N THR A 51 14.75 45.49 -44.99
CA THR A 51 14.81 46.44 -46.13
C THR A 51 14.52 45.80 -47.49
N ASP A 52 14.78 44.50 -47.65
CA ASP A 52 14.55 43.74 -48.89
C ASP A 52 13.21 42.98 -48.90
N SER A 53 12.28 43.29 -47.98
CA SER A 53 10.98 42.62 -47.90
C SER A 53 9.93 43.26 -48.81
N SER A 54 9.17 42.44 -49.54
CA SER A 54 8.05 42.86 -50.40
C SER A 54 6.79 43.31 -49.64
N ASP A 55 6.79 43.20 -48.31
CA ASP A 55 5.65 43.53 -47.44
C ASP A 55 6.14 44.36 -46.25
N SER A 56 5.84 45.66 -46.29
CA SER A 56 6.33 46.67 -45.34
C SER A 56 5.62 46.69 -43.98
N ARG A 57 4.71 45.75 -43.68
CA ARG A 57 4.08 45.66 -42.35
C ARG A 57 5.09 45.17 -41.30
N PRO A 58 5.23 45.85 -40.14
CA PRO A 58 6.03 45.36 -39.03
C PRO A 58 5.40 44.08 -38.43
N THR A 59 6.19 43.32 -37.70
CA THR A 59 5.77 42.06 -37.05
C THR A 59 5.65 42.27 -35.54
N VAL A 60 4.53 41.92 -34.94
CA VAL A 60 4.32 42.01 -33.49
C VAL A 60 4.53 40.64 -32.83
N GLU A 61 5.46 40.58 -31.89
CA GLU A 61 5.74 39.40 -31.07
C GLU A 61 5.27 39.63 -29.63
N VAL A 62 4.89 38.55 -28.95
CA VAL A 62 4.76 38.53 -27.49
C VAL A 62 5.82 37.59 -26.94
N THR A 63 6.85 38.19 -26.35
CA THR A 63 7.88 37.43 -25.64
C THR A 63 7.32 37.01 -24.28
N GLY A 64 6.83 35.76 -24.22
CA GLY A 64 6.19 35.21 -23.03
C GLY A 64 7.05 35.43 -21.77
N HIS A 65 6.45 36.00 -20.72
CA HIS A 65 7.15 36.21 -19.45
C HIS A 65 7.63 34.85 -18.96
N LYS A 66 8.95 34.71 -18.78
CA LYS A 66 9.62 33.40 -18.68
C LYS A 66 8.84 32.44 -17.78
N ALA A 67 8.24 31.41 -18.39
CA ALA A 67 7.73 30.28 -17.64
C ALA A 67 8.90 29.67 -16.87
N HIS A 68 8.91 29.85 -15.54
CA HIS A 68 10.02 29.42 -14.71
C HIS A 68 10.28 27.93 -14.89
N GLY A 69 11.57 27.54 -14.87
CA GLY A 69 11.92 26.12 -14.75
C GLY A 69 11.33 25.53 -13.47
N ALA A 70 11.26 24.20 -13.36
CA ALA A 70 10.64 23.54 -12.21
C ALA A 70 11.25 24.05 -10.89
N VAL A 71 10.49 24.87 -10.15
CA VAL A 71 10.94 25.48 -8.89
C VAL A 71 10.77 24.45 -7.77
N PRO A 72 11.78 24.23 -6.91
CA PRO A 72 11.64 23.32 -5.77
C PRO A 72 10.57 23.82 -4.79
N ALA A 73 9.45 23.11 -4.64
CA ALA A 73 8.43 23.42 -3.64
C ALA A 73 8.62 22.54 -2.38
N PRO A 74 8.25 22.98 -1.17
CA PRO A 74 8.18 22.10 0.01
C PRO A 74 7.40 20.82 -0.29
N GLY A 75 7.91 19.67 0.12
CA GLY A 75 7.39 18.35 -0.22
C GLY A 75 7.95 17.75 -1.52
N SER A 76 8.62 18.52 -2.37
CA SER A 76 9.20 18.00 -3.63
C SER A 76 10.40 17.08 -3.38
N ILE A 77 10.49 16.01 -4.16
CA ILE A 77 11.74 15.22 -4.27
C ILE A 77 12.66 15.89 -5.28
N VAL A 78 13.94 16.03 -4.93
CA VAL A 78 14.99 16.61 -5.76
C VAL A 78 16.19 15.69 -5.92
N ILE A 79 16.86 15.81 -7.07
CA ILE A 79 18.22 15.31 -7.26
C ILE A 79 19.17 16.50 -7.14
N ALA A 80 20.15 16.39 -6.25
CA ALA A 80 21.15 17.43 -6.01
C ALA A 80 22.57 16.84 -6.00
N ARG A 81 23.58 17.66 -6.29
CA ARG A 81 25.00 17.31 -6.23
C ARG A 81 25.62 17.98 -5.02
N VAL A 82 26.21 17.22 -4.10
CA VAL A 82 26.89 17.76 -2.92
C VAL A 82 28.10 18.57 -3.38
N THR A 83 28.13 19.87 -3.06
CA THR A 83 29.21 20.79 -3.43
C THR A 83 30.22 21.00 -2.30
N LYS A 84 29.76 20.97 -1.03
CA LYS A 84 30.63 21.10 0.14
C LYS A 84 30.04 20.36 1.35
N VAL A 85 30.90 19.75 2.17
CA VAL A 85 30.53 19.12 3.44
C VAL A 85 31.23 19.85 4.59
N MET A 86 30.49 20.11 5.66
CA MET A 86 30.95 20.72 6.91
C MET A 86 30.43 19.88 8.10
N PRO A 87 31.00 20.01 9.32
CA PRO A 87 30.68 19.12 10.45
C PRO A 87 29.20 19.03 10.84
N ARG A 88 28.38 20.06 10.57
CA ARG A 88 26.93 20.08 10.89
C ARG A 88 26.00 20.22 9.68
N MET A 89 26.53 20.37 8.46
CA MET A 89 25.72 20.54 7.25
C MET A 89 26.50 20.26 5.95
N ALA A 90 25.79 19.89 4.89
CA ALA A 90 26.32 19.78 3.52
C ALA A 90 25.53 20.71 2.59
N SER A 91 26.26 21.48 1.77
CA SER A 91 25.70 22.28 0.68
C SER A 91 25.59 21.41 -0.58
N ALA A 92 24.53 21.60 -1.36
CA ALA A 92 24.31 20.89 -2.61
C ALA A 92 23.62 21.77 -3.66
N ASP A 93 23.99 21.61 -4.92
CA ASP A 93 23.34 22.26 -6.07
C ASP A 93 22.20 21.37 -6.57
N ILE A 94 20.96 21.85 -6.58
CA ILE A 94 19.81 21.11 -7.10
C ILE A 94 19.90 21.05 -8.63
N MET A 95 19.77 19.84 -9.19
CA MET A 95 19.84 19.57 -10.63
C MET A 95 18.47 19.20 -11.23
N CYS A 96 17.61 18.54 -10.46
CA CYS A 96 16.25 18.17 -10.89
C CYS A 96 15.22 18.32 -9.76
N VAL A 97 13.99 18.67 -10.12
CA VAL A 97 12.79 18.66 -9.26
C VAL A 97 11.83 17.63 -9.86
N GLY A 98 11.60 16.52 -9.16
CA GLY A 98 10.99 15.34 -9.74
C GLY A 98 11.73 14.88 -11.01
N PRO A 99 11.04 14.55 -12.11
CA PRO A 99 11.66 14.18 -13.38
C PRO A 99 12.16 15.39 -14.21
N LYS A 100 11.94 16.64 -13.77
CA LYS A 100 12.24 17.85 -14.56
C LYS A 100 13.58 18.45 -14.13
N SER A 101 14.50 18.63 -15.07
CA SER A 101 15.76 19.35 -14.85
C SER A 101 15.52 20.84 -14.61
N VAL A 102 16.26 21.45 -13.68
CA VAL A 102 16.18 22.89 -13.42
C VAL A 102 17.08 23.67 -14.38
N LYS A 103 16.60 24.81 -14.89
CA LYS A 103 17.38 25.72 -15.76
C LYS A 103 18.15 26.78 -14.98
N GLU A 104 17.75 27.02 -13.73
CA GLU A 104 18.32 28.00 -12.81
C GLU A 104 18.96 27.25 -11.63
N LYS A 105 20.10 27.73 -11.12
CA LYS A 105 20.83 27.07 -10.04
C LYS A 105 20.18 27.33 -8.69
N PHE A 106 19.40 26.38 -8.19
CA PHE A 106 18.87 26.42 -6.83
C PHE A 106 19.86 25.77 -5.85
N SER A 107 20.33 26.52 -4.86
CA SER A 107 21.17 25.99 -3.78
C SER A 107 20.32 25.32 -2.69
N GLY A 108 20.82 24.21 -2.14
CA GLY A 108 20.21 23.48 -1.03
C GLY A 108 21.20 23.16 0.09
N VAL A 109 20.69 22.94 1.29
CA VAL A 109 21.46 22.60 2.49
C VAL A 109 20.81 21.41 3.21
N ILE A 110 21.58 20.35 3.44
CA ILE A 110 21.24 19.20 4.28
C ILE A 110 21.94 19.40 5.62
N ARG A 111 21.20 19.62 6.72
CA ARG A 111 21.79 19.73 8.07
C ARG A 111 21.88 18.34 8.70
N GLN A 112 22.74 18.18 9.71
CA GLN A 112 22.97 16.92 10.45
C GLN A 112 21.66 16.24 10.91
N GLN A 113 20.74 17.03 11.48
CA GLN A 113 19.40 16.62 11.89
C GLN A 113 18.47 16.13 10.76
N ASP A 114 18.76 16.48 9.51
CA ASP A 114 17.92 16.13 8.36
C ASP A 114 18.46 14.89 7.58
N VAL A 115 19.55 14.25 8.06
CA VAL A 115 20.22 13.10 7.38
C VAL A 115 19.61 11.75 7.73
N ARG A 116 19.12 11.55 8.95
CA ARG A 116 18.53 10.29 9.43
C ARG A 116 17.27 10.53 10.23
N ALA A 117 16.31 9.61 10.12
CA ALA A 117 15.06 9.64 10.88
C ALA A 117 15.24 9.34 12.39
N THR A 118 16.35 8.70 12.75
CA THR A 118 16.70 8.23 14.10
C THR A 118 18.22 8.31 14.26
N GLU A 119 18.71 8.32 15.50
CA GLU A 119 20.15 8.42 15.83
C GLU A 119 20.85 9.66 15.22
N ILE A 120 20.16 10.80 15.19
CA ILE A 120 20.66 12.07 14.64
C ILE A 120 22.03 12.44 15.23
N ASP A 121 22.22 12.25 16.53
CA ASP A 121 23.46 12.61 17.24
C ASP A 121 24.67 11.72 16.86
N LYS A 122 24.43 10.58 16.21
CA LYS A 122 25.45 9.69 15.64
C LYS A 122 25.77 10.00 14.17
N VAL A 123 25.13 11.01 13.56
CA VAL A 123 25.39 11.41 12.17
C VAL A 123 26.69 12.19 12.09
N ASP A 124 27.74 11.56 11.55
CA ASP A 124 28.90 12.28 11.00
C ASP A 124 28.60 12.67 9.53
N MET A 125 28.77 13.95 9.20
CA MET A 125 28.50 14.49 7.87
C MET A 125 29.51 14.02 6.81
N HIS A 126 30.78 13.83 7.16
CA HIS A 126 31.87 13.38 6.29
C HIS A 126 31.89 11.85 6.07
N LEU A 127 31.27 11.08 6.99
CA LEU A 127 30.91 9.68 6.76
C LEU A 127 29.57 9.53 6.02
N SER A 128 28.71 10.55 6.01
CA SER A 128 27.43 10.51 5.30
C SER A 128 27.55 10.94 3.83
N PHE A 129 28.38 11.94 3.52
CA PHE A 129 28.53 12.52 2.19
C PHE A 129 29.97 12.97 1.90
N ARG A 130 30.30 13.11 0.61
CA ARG A 130 31.49 13.81 0.11
C ARG A 130 31.13 14.79 -1.02
N PRO A 131 31.92 15.85 -1.24
CA PRO A 131 31.80 16.69 -2.43
C PRO A 131 31.85 15.83 -3.70
N GLY A 132 30.95 16.09 -4.65
CA GLY A 132 30.77 15.32 -5.88
C GLY A 132 29.63 14.29 -5.83
N ASP A 133 29.26 13.78 -4.65
CA ASP A 133 28.18 12.79 -4.52
C ASP A 133 26.85 13.32 -5.08
N ILE A 134 26.10 12.45 -5.76
CA ILE A 134 24.72 12.73 -6.19
C ILE A 134 23.75 12.16 -5.16
N VAL A 135 22.88 13.03 -4.63
CA VAL A 135 21.91 12.70 -3.59
C VAL A 135 20.47 12.90 -4.06
N LYS A 136 19.60 11.96 -3.67
CA LYS A 136 18.14 12.10 -3.76
C LYS A 136 17.62 12.58 -2.41
N ALA A 137 16.96 13.73 -2.37
CA ALA A 137 16.54 14.40 -1.14
C ALA A 137 15.09 14.93 -1.24
N LEU A 138 14.51 15.28 -0.09
CA LEU A 138 13.19 15.91 0.05
C LEU A 138 13.37 17.39 0.41
N VAL A 139 12.69 18.30 -0.27
CA VAL A 139 12.63 19.73 0.11
C VAL A 139 11.73 19.87 1.33
N LEU A 140 12.30 20.27 2.47
CA LEU A 140 11.55 20.56 3.69
C LEU A 140 10.93 21.95 3.68
N SER A 141 11.69 22.96 3.26
CA SER A 141 11.26 24.37 3.24
C SER A 141 12.15 25.21 2.33
N LEU A 142 11.68 26.44 2.03
CA LEU A 142 12.41 27.48 1.31
C LEU A 142 13.67 28.00 2.05
N GLY A 143 13.82 27.66 3.33
CA GLY A 143 14.94 28.07 4.17
C GLY A 143 15.09 29.59 4.32
N ASP A 144 16.31 30.02 4.61
CA ASP A 144 16.62 31.39 5.05
C ASP A 144 16.79 32.35 3.85
N ALA A 145 15.87 32.26 2.88
CA ALA A 145 15.83 32.97 1.59
C ALA A 145 17.06 32.80 0.66
N ARG A 146 18.10 32.05 1.07
CA ARG A 146 19.34 31.84 0.30
C ARG A 146 19.57 30.40 -0.18
N ALA A 147 18.95 29.41 0.47
CA ALA A 147 19.03 28.01 0.07
C ALA A 147 17.88 27.18 0.65
N TYR A 148 17.42 26.18 -0.10
CA TYR A 148 16.38 25.25 0.33
C TYR A 148 16.89 24.31 1.42
N HIS A 149 16.08 24.06 2.46
CA HIS A 149 16.39 23.00 3.43
C HIS A 149 16.02 21.63 2.84
N LEU A 150 16.99 20.72 2.79
CA LEU A 150 16.88 19.40 2.17
C LEU A 150 17.06 18.29 3.21
N SER A 151 16.28 17.21 3.09
CA SER A 151 16.37 16.03 3.95
C SER A 151 16.67 14.75 3.19
N THR A 152 17.49 13.89 3.79
CA THR A 152 17.75 12.51 3.36
C THR A 152 17.34 11.47 4.41
N ALA A 153 16.55 11.89 5.40
CA ALA A 153 16.16 11.11 6.58
C ALA A 153 15.32 9.85 6.26
N LYS A 154 14.56 9.85 5.16
CA LYS A 154 13.82 8.66 4.70
C LYS A 154 14.78 7.58 4.16
N ASN A 155 14.32 6.33 4.18
CA ASN A 155 15.08 5.18 3.69
C ASN A 155 15.45 5.28 2.19
N GLU A 156 14.49 5.71 1.37
CA GLU A 156 14.63 5.85 -0.10
C GLU A 156 15.47 7.08 -0.53
N LEU A 157 16.07 7.82 0.42
CA LEU A 157 16.79 9.08 0.21
C LEU A 157 18.23 9.02 0.73
N GLY A 158 19.12 9.83 0.19
CA GLY A 158 20.57 9.76 0.43
C GLY A 158 21.37 9.71 -0.87
N VAL A 159 22.61 9.25 -0.79
CA VAL A 159 23.53 9.07 -1.93
C VAL A 159 22.99 8.00 -2.87
N VAL A 160 22.75 8.38 -4.13
CA VAL A 160 22.32 7.49 -5.22
C VAL A 160 23.45 7.18 -6.21
N SER A 161 24.46 8.04 -6.30
CA SER A 161 25.69 7.79 -7.05
C SER A 161 26.86 8.53 -6.39
N ALA A 162 28.02 7.89 -6.32
CA ALA A 162 29.26 8.44 -5.79
C ALA A 162 30.45 7.97 -6.63
N GLU A 163 31.48 8.80 -6.71
CA GLU A 163 32.72 8.49 -7.42
C GLU A 163 33.83 8.08 -6.44
N SER A 164 34.59 7.06 -6.81
CA SER A 164 35.76 6.61 -6.04
C SER A 164 36.99 7.47 -6.34
N THR A 165 38.00 7.37 -5.48
CA THR A 165 39.34 7.96 -5.70
C THR A 165 40.07 7.42 -6.95
N ALA A 166 39.52 6.40 -7.60
CA ALA A 166 40.01 5.83 -8.87
C ALA A 166 39.12 6.19 -10.08
N GLY A 167 38.22 7.18 -9.96
CA GLY A 167 37.33 7.65 -11.04
C GLY A 167 36.18 6.69 -11.38
N ALA A 168 36.10 5.52 -10.75
CA ALA A 168 35.01 4.58 -10.97
C ALA A 168 33.79 4.90 -10.09
N VAL A 169 32.59 4.78 -10.66
CA VAL A 169 31.31 4.86 -9.94
C VAL A 169 31.24 3.74 -8.90
N MET A 170 30.89 4.10 -7.66
CA MET A 170 30.83 3.16 -6.54
C MET A 170 29.50 2.40 -6.50
N VAL A 171 29.55 1.13 -6.09
CA VAL A 171 28.38 0.27 -5.96
C VAL A 171 27.96 0.21 -4.49
N PRO A 172 26.69 0.51 -4.14
CA PRO A 172 26.23 0.36 -2.76
C PRO A 172 26.16 -1.13 -2.37
N ILE A 173 26.75 -1.44 -1.21
CA ILE A 173 26.82 -2.79 -0.61
C ILE A 173 25.97 -2.90 0.66
N SER A 174 25.79 -1.81 1.40
CA SER A 174 24.95 -1.74 2.59
C SER A 174 24.21 -0.40 2.66
N TRP A 175 23.44 -0.17 3.73
CA TRP A 175 22.76 1.11 3.98
C TRP A 175 23.73 2.23 4.37
N THR A 176 24.95 1.89 4.77
CA THR A 176 25.98 2.83 5.21
C THR A 176 27.21 2.82 4.32
N GLU A 177 27.33 1.91 3.34
CA GLU A 177 28.58 1.67 2.62
C GLU A 177 28.41 1.50 1.11
N MET A 178 29.38 2.08 0.38
CA MET A 178 29.59 1.85 -1.04
C MET A 178 31.00 1.33 -1.27
N GLN A 179 31.17 0.43 -2.24
CA GLN A 179 32.45 -0.17 -2.61
C GLN A 179 32.89 0.29 -3.99
N CYS A 180 34.18 0.57 -4.16
CA CYS A 180 34.77 0.78 -5.49
C CYS A 180 34.93 -0.58 -6.21
N PRO A 181 34.34 -0.78 -7.40
CA PRO A 181 34.46 -2.05 -8.12
C PRO A 181 35.86 -2.31 -8.69
N LEU A 182 36.73 -1.30 -8.81
CA LEU A 182 38.10 -1.45 -9.31
C LEU A 182 39.14 -1.69 -8.21
N THR A 183 38.98 -1.06 -7.04
CA THR A 183 39.98 -1.10 -5.96
C THR A 183 39.54 -1.92 -4.74
N GLY A 184 38.29 -2.39 -4.72
CA GLY A 184 37.69 -3.09 -3.57
C GLY A 184 37.47 -2.22 -2.33
N GLN A 185 37.95 -0.97 -2.32
CA GLN A 185 37.85 -0.07 -1.16
C GLN A 185 36.39 0.26 -0.83
N ILE A 186 36.03 0.05 0.42
CA ILE A 186 34.74 0.43 1.00
C ILE A 186 34.85 1.85 1.55
N GLN A 187 33.82 2.67 1.34
CA GLN A 187 33.67 3.99 1.96
C GLN A 187 32.28 4.11 2.58
N GLN A 188 32.19 4.73 3.76
CA GLN A 188 30.92 5.08 4.36
C GLN A 188 30.20 6.17 3.53
N ARG A 189 28.87 6.09 3.45
CA ARG A 189 27.90 7.06 2.90
C ARG A 189 26.50 6.83 3.52
N LYS A 190 25.65 7.85 3.60
CA LYS A 190 24.19 7.65 3.78
C LYS A 190 23.60 7.20 2.45
N VAL A 191 23.67 5.90 2.18
CA VAL A 191 23.17 5.30 0.93
C VAL A 191 21.64 5.44 0.87
N ALA A 192 21.11 5.84 -0.30
CA ALA A 192 19.69 5.76 -0.58
C ALA A 192 19.30 4.31 -0.87
N LYS A 193 18.27 3.80 -0.21
CA LYS A 193 17.71 2.48 -0.54
C LYS A 193 17.16 2.53 -1.97
N SER A 194 17.82 1.83 -2.88
CA SER A 194 17.35 1.63 -4.25
C SER A 194 16.35 0.46 -4.27
N PRO A 195 15.21 0.55 -5.00
CA PRO A 195 14.31 -0.57 -5.25
C PRO A 195 14.97 -1.57 -6.21
N ARG A 196 15.93 -2.35 -5.70
CA ARG A 196 16.72 -3.30 -6.49
C ARG A 196 15.95 -4.60 -6.75
N LYS A 197 15.73 -4.89 -8.03
CA LYS A 197 15.77 -6.28 -8.52
C LYS A 197 17.10 -6.91 -8.01
N PRO A 198 17.13 -8.18 -7.58
CA PRO A 198 18.33 -8.77 -6.97
C PRO A 198 19.53 -8.70 -7.92
N PRO A 199 20.76 -8.47 -7.41
CA PRO A 199 21.95 -8.46 -8.24
C PRO A 199 22.18 -9.86 -8.85
N PRO A 200 22.70 -9.95 -10.09
CA PRO A 200 23.08 -11.24 -10.64
C PRO A 200 24.18 -11.87 -9.80
N SER A 201 23.95 -13.10 -9.33
CA SER A 201 24.97 -13.89 -8.61
C SER A 201 26.17 -14.12 -9.51
N LEU A 202 27.38 -13.80 -9.02
CA LEU A 202 28.65 -14.03 -9.71
C LEU A 202 29.00 -15.54 -9.76
N LEU A 203 28.28 -16.30 -10.59
CA LEU A 203 28.71 -17.63 -11.04
C LEU A 203 29.46 -17.48 -12.36
N VAL A 204 30.78 -17.65 -12.29
CA VAL A 204 31.67 -17.61 -13.45
C VAL A 204 31.54 -18.91 -14.25
N HIS A 205 30.69 -18.92 -15.28
CA HIS A 205 30.77 -19.92 -16.35
C HIS A 205 30.68 -19.29 -17.74
N ARG A 206 31.75 -19.49 -18.52
CA ARG A 206 31.67 -19.50 -19.98
C ARG A 206 30.78 -20.67 -20.39
N TYR A 207 29.91 -20.50 -21.37
CA TYR A 207 29.83 -21.36 -22.56
C TYR A 207 29.09 -20.64 -23.70
N LYS A 208 29.36 -21.04 -24.94
CA LYS A 208 28.69 -20.54 -26.15
C LYS A 208 27.62 -21.54 -26.61
N TYR A 209 26.88 -21.14 -27.65
CA TYR A 209 26.00 -21.93 -28.54
C TYR A 209 24.49 -21.89 -28.23
N PRO A 210 23.62 -22.08 -29.24
CA PRO A 210 22.33 -21.37 -29.30
C PRO A 210 21.09 -22.26 -29.05
N LEU A 211 19.93 -21.60 -29.10
CA LEU A 211 18.57 -22.16 -29.03
C LEU A 211 18.29 -23.25 -30.08
N PRO A 212 17.62 -24.35 -29.70
CA PRO A 212 16.79 -25.16 -30.58
C PRO A 212 15.28 -24.90 -30.34
N PRO A 213 14.40 -25.07 -31.35
CA PRO A 213 12.96 -24.98 -31.17
C PRO A 213 12.37 -26.27 -30.54
N PHE A 214 11.45 -26.12 -29.60
CA PHE A 214 10.75 -27.27 -29.01
C PHE A 214 9.62 -27.76 -29.89
N THR A 215 9.63 -29.06 -30.20
CA THR A 215 8.51 -29.79 -30.82
C THR A 215 8.09 -30.93 -29.90
N PHE A 216 6.82 -30.96 -29.48
CA PHE A 216 6.30 -32.04 -28.66
C PHE A 216 6.05 -33.30 -29.51
N ARG A 217 6.82 -34.37 -29.27
CA ARG A 217 6.46 -35.71 -29.74
C ARG A 217 5.53 -36.38 -28.73
N CYS A 218 4.28 -36.57 -29.14
CA CYS A 218 3.37 -37.50 -28.46
C CYS A 218 3.93 -38.94 -28.51
N ALA A 219 3.72 -39.71 -27.44
CA ALA A 219 4.15 -41.11 -27.37
C ALA A 219 3.17 -41.99 -26.58
N ARG A 220 2.46 -42.89 -27.28
CA ARG A 220 1.83 -44.10 -26.71
C ARG A 220 1.87 -45.23 -27.74
N CYS A 221 1.77 -46.46 -27.24
CA CYS A 221 1.77 -47.73 -27.98
C CYS A 221 3.17 -48.13 -28.54
N SER A 222 3.64 -49.39 -28.52
CA SER A 222 2.94 -50.66 -28.24
C SER A 222 3.81 -51.73 -27.55
N SER A 223 3.21 -52.47 -26.61
CA SER A 223 3.49 -53.89 -26.27
C SER A 223 4.84 -54.30 -25.60
N PRO A 224 4.91 -55.46 -24.89
CA PRO A 224 6.06 -55.85 -24.05
C PRO A 224 6.82 -57.11 -24.52
N LYS A 225 8.04 -57.31 -23.99
CA LYS A 225 8.63 -58.65 -23.69
C LYS A 225 9.91 -58.59 -22.83
N SER A 226 10.04 -59.61 -21.96
CA SER A 226 11.27 -60.25 -21.41
C SER A 226 12.65 -59.62 -21.68
N HIS A 227 13.56 -59.49 -20.70
CA HIS A 227 14.00 -60.58 -19.81
C HIS A 227 14.52 -60.13 -18.43
N SER A 228 14.56 -61.09 -17.51
CA SER A 228 15.35 -61.10 -16.26
C SER A 228 16.87 -61.15 -16.50
N ILE A 229 17.65 -60.57 -15.57
CA ILE A 229 18.77 -61.26 -14.91
C ILE A 229 19.11 -60.52 -13.60
N SER A 230 19.38 -61.29 -12.55
CA SER A 230 19.84 -60.83 -11.22
C SER A 230 21.35 -61.04 -11.06
N PHE A 231 21.98 -60.36 -10.09
CA PHE A 231 22.83 -60.95 -9.02
C PHE A 231 23.53 -59.81 -8.21
N LEU A 232 23.52 -59.88 -6.87
CA LEU A 232 24.66 -60.13 -5.94
C LEU A 232 25.85 -59.15 -6.06
N SER A 233 26.47 -58.62 -5.00
CA SER A 233 26.34 -58.88 -3.55
C SER A 233 26.90 -57.73 -2.67
N SER A 234 26.64 -57.81 -1.36
CA SER A 234 27.35 -57.10 -0.26
C SER A 234 28.81 -57.68 -0.04
N PRO A 235 29.66 -57.36 0.98
CA PRO A 235 29.39 -56.72 2.29
C PRO A 235 30.47 -55.79 2.96
N ILE A 236 30.02 -55.04 3.98
CA ILE A 236 30.58 -54.77 5.35
C ILE A 236 32.12 -54.58 5.56
N LEU A 237 32.54 -53.47 6.21
CA LEU A 237 33.24 -53.42 7.54
C LEU A 237 33.56 -52.00 8.10
N ASP A 238 33.25 -51.78 9.39
CA ASP A 238 33.98 -51.13 10.53
C ASP A 238 35.30 -50.33 10.33
N SER A 239 35.74 -49.38 11.19
CA SER A 239 35.19 -48.72 12.43
C SER A 239 36.11 -47.54 12.94
N HIS A 240 35.92 -47.09 14.21
CA HIS A 240 36.79 -46.25 15.10
C HIS A 240 36.56 -44.71 15.23
N SER A 241 37.07 -44.16 16.37
CA SER A 241 36.67 -42.88 17.01
C SER A 241 37.71 -42.32 18.00
N GLN A 242 37.89 -41.00 18.17
CA GLN A 242 38.47 -40.33 19.38
C GLN A 242 38.36 -38.77 19.41
N SER A 243 38.72 -38.13 20.55
CA SER A 243 38.62 -36.67 20.87
C SER A 243 39.44 -36.30 22.14
N PRO A 244 39.57 -35.04 22.67
CA PRO A 244 39.27 -33.69 22.17
C PRO A 244 40.56 -32.81 21.99
N PRO A 245 41.05 -31.80 22.78
CA PRO A 245 40.63 -31.10 24.03
C PRO A 245 40.36 -29.53 23.92
N PRO A 246 41.06 -28.51 24.54
CA PRO A 246 40.36 -27.32 25.11
C PRO A 246 40.91 -25.87 24.77
N ILE A 247 40.91 -24.92 25.74
CA ILE A 247 40.90 -23.42 25.64
C ILE A 247 42.03 -22.74 26.48
N PRO A 248 42.36 -21.44 26.29
CA PRO A 248 42.54 -20.50 27.44
C PRO A 248 41.95 -19.05 27.26
N TYR A 249 42.14 -18.14 28.24
CA TYR A 249 41.20 -17.06 28.64
C TYR A 249 41.83 -15.66 28.99
N PHE A 250 40.98 -14.60 29.13
CA PHE A 250 41.19 -13.29 29.84
C PHE A 250 42.17 -12.21 29.27
N PRO A 251 42.18 -10.92 29.73
CA PRO A 251 41.35 -10.17 30.73
C PRO A 251 40.75 -8.79 30.27
N LEU A 252 40.12 -8.06 31.21
CA LEU A 252 39.54 -6.68 31.14
C LEU A 252 40.56 -5.53 31.30
N PRO A 253 40.18 -4.24 31.07
CA PRO A 253 40.05 -3.32 32.22
C PRO A 253 38.92 -2.24 32.15
N SER A 254 38.72 -1.54 33.27
CA SER A 254 37.96 -0.29 33.51
C SER A 254 38.59 0.43 34.74
N PRO A 255 38.14 1.59 35.28
CA PRO A 255 37.13 2.59 34.84
C PRO A 255 37.65 4.06 34.85
N ILE A 256 36.84 5.05 34.44
CA ILE A 256 36.97 6.49 34.82
C ILE A 256 35.56 7.10 35.02
N SER A 257 35.42 8.07 35.94
CA SER A 257 34.16 8.79 36.22
C SER A 257 34.40 10.27 36.57
N ALA A 258 33.78 11.20 35.84
CA ALA A 258 33.61 12.62 36.19
C ALA A 258 32.48 13.25 35.33
N VAL A 259 31.36 13.68 35.91
CA VAL A 259 31.00 15.07 36.33
C VAL A 259 30.28 15.91 35.24
N PHE A 260 29.29 16.69 35.69
CA PHE A 260 28.30 17.44 34.93
C PHE A 260 28.83 18.48 33.92
N SER A 261 28.09 18.64 32.82
CA SER A 261 27.61 19.97 32.39
C SER A 261 26.31 19.84 31.59
N THR A 262 25.32 20.66 31.94
CA THR A 262 24.01 20.74 31.27
C THR A 262 24.09 21.60 30.01
N ASN A 263 23.35 21.26 28.95
CA ASN A 263 22.66 22.26 28.14
C ASN A 263 21.51 21.69 27.28
N LEU A 264 20.56 22.56 26.94
CA LEU A 264 19.21 22.23 26.49
C LEU A 264 19.05 21.97 24.97
N CYS A 265 17.95 21.29 24.62
CA CYS A 265 17.18 21.36 23.36
C CYS A 265 17.83 20.83 22.06
N SER A 266 17.12 20.21 21.10
CA SER A 266 15.66 20.02 20.93
C SER A 266 15.32 18.64 20.33
N PRO A 267 14.18 18.00 20.69
CA PRO A 267 13.70 16.80 20.00
C PRO A 267 12.92 17.13 18.71
N ALA A 268 13.41 16.65 17.56
CA ALA A 268 12.63 16.56 16.32
C ALA A 268 11.99 15.16 16.19
N MET A 269 10.77 15.06 15.66
CA MET A 269 10.07 13.78 15.56
C MET A 269 10.68 12.83 14.50
N PRO A 270 10.70 11.51 14.74
CA PRO A 270 11.11 10.52 13.75
C PRO A 270 10.04 10.36 12.65
N PRO A 271 10.35 10.58 11.35
CA PRO A 271 9.38 10.45 10.27
C PRO A 271 9.05 8.98 9.95
N ARG A 272 8.03 8.42 10.63
CA ARG A 272 7.35 7.16 10.25
C ARG A 272 6.09 7.35 9.39
N LEU A 273 5.67 8.59 9.11
CA LEU A 273 4.57 8.88 8.17
C LEU A 273 5.01 8.58 6.71
N ALA A 274 4.77 7.34 6.27
CA ALA A 274 4.38 6.92 4.90
C ALA A 274 4.61 5.40 4.69
N MET A 275 3.77 4.55 5.29
CA MET A 275 3.53 3.18 4.78
C MET A 275 2.02 2.87 4.90
N MET A 276 1.48 2.15 3.91
CA MET A 276 0.10 1.63 3.88
C MET A 276 -1.06 2.64 3.76
N SER A 277 -0.90 3.70 2.95
CA SER A 277 -2.04 4.32 2.22
C SER A 277 -1.67 5.10 0.96
N GLN A 278 -0.38 5.24 0.62
CA GLN A 278 0.03 5.85 -0.63
C GLN A 278 -0.17 4.87 -1.80
N VAL A 279 -1.15 5.17 -2.66
CA VAL A 279 -1.11 4.75 -4.06
C VAL A 279 0.17 5.32 -4.67
N ASP A 280 1.00 4.50 -5.30
CA ASP A 280 2.23 4.93 -5.99
C ASP A 280 1.87 5.85 -7.18
N PHE A 281 1.72 7.16 -6.95
CA PHE A 281 1.55 8.13 -8.03
C PHE A 281 2.79 8.20 -8.94
N ASP A 282 3.98 7.95 -8.38
CA ASP A 282 5.25 7.77 -9.11
C ASP A 282 5.44 6.29 -9.53
N GLY A 283 4.66 5.83 -10.51
CA GLY A 283 4.79 4.47 -11.07
C GLY A 283 4.08 4.29 -12.42
N PRO A 284 4.35 3.19 -13.14
CA PRO A 284 3.68 2.87 -14.41
C PRO A 284 2.15 2.89 -14.28
N LEU A 285 1.46 3.29 -15.35
CA LEU A 285 0.00 3.38 -15.43
C LEU A 285 -0.66 2.07 -15.01
N ALA A 286 -0.27 0.95 -15.62
CA ALA A 286 -0.83 -0.36 -15.28
C ALA A 286 -0.67 -0.72 -13.79
N ARG A 287 0.48 -0.38 -13.19
CA ARG A 287 0.74 -0.63 -11.77
C ARG A 287 -0.12 0.26 -10.86
N ARG A 288 -0.38 1.50 -11.25
CA ARG A 288 -1.30 2.42 -10.57
C ARG A 288 -2.73 1.90 -10.60
N LEU A 289 -3.19 1.44 -11.77
CA LEU A 289 -4.53 0.87 -11.98
C LEU A 289 -4.74 -0.40 -11.14
N TRP A 290 -3.79 -1.33 -11.19
CA TRP A 290 -3.82 -2.54 -10.35
C TRP A 290 -3.81 -2.22 -8.86
N ASN A 291 -3.00 -1.25 -8.42
CA ASN A 291 -2.96 -0.81 -7.03
C ASN A 291 -4.29 -0.19 -6.56
N LYS A 292 -5.08 0.43 -7.44
CA LYS A 292 -6.43 0.92 -7.10
C LYS A 292 -7.47 -0.19 -7.03
N CYS A 293 -7.28 -1.31 -7.75
CA CYS A 293 -8.19 -2.46 -7.78
C CYS A 293 -7.77 -3.60 -6.82
N ARG A 294 -7.02 -3.27 -5.76
CA ARG A 294 -6.58 -4.21 -4.71
C ARG A 294 -7.73 -4.86 -3.97
N ARG A 295 -8.85 -4.14 -3.79
CA ARG A 295 -10.05 -4.68 -3.15
C ARG A 295 -10.66 -5.78 -4.02
N GLU A 296 -10.94 -5.49 -5.29
CA GLU A 296 -11.62 -6.39 -6.23
C GLU A 296 -10.80 -7.68 -6.42
N SER A 297 -9.49 -7.57 -6.67
CA SER A 297 -8.58 -8.73 -6.75
C SER A 297 -8.51 -9.56 -5.46
N THR A 298 -8.63 -8.92 -4.30
CA THR A 298 -8.75 -9.62 -3.00
C THR A 298 -10.09 -10.34 -2.87
N LEU A 299 -11.19 -9.72 -3.29
CA LEU A 299 -12.53 -10.32 -3.24
C LEU A 299 -12.62 -11.54 -4.18
N SER A 300 -12.12 -11.44 -5.42
CA SER A 300 -12.13 -12.55 -6.40
C SER A 300 -11.46 -13.80 -5.85
N LYS A 301 -10.32 -13.64 -5.17
CA LYS A 301 -9.56 -14.72 -4.53
C LYS A 301 -10.36 -15.47 -3.47
N TYR A 302 -11.25 -14.79 -2.75
CA TYR A 302 -12.10 -15.33 -1.70
C TYR A 302 -13.51 -15.72 -2.18
N THR A 303 -13.80 -15.70 -3.48
CA THR A 303 -15.06 -16.24 -4.03
C THR A 303 -15.20 -17.73 -3.67
N PRO A 304 -16.44 -18.26 -3.53
CA PRO A 304 -16.69 -19.69 -3.34
C PRO A 304 -16.01 -20.55 -4.41
N PHE A 305 -15.97 -20.05 -5.66
CA PHE A 305 -15.31 -20.71 -6.79
C PHE A 305 -13.79 -20.79 -6.60
N CYS A 306 -13.11 -19.65 -6.41
CA CYS A 306 -11.66 -19.59 -6.28
C CYS A 306 -11.13 -20.38 -5.07
N VAL A 307 -11.81 -20.33 -3.92
CA VAL A 307 -11.41 -21.12 -2.73
C VAL A 307 -11.58 -22.62 -2.96
N CYS A 308 -12.59 -23.05 -3.72
CA CYS A 308 -12.77 -24.46 -4.06
C CYS A 308 -11.81 -24.93 -5.16
N LEU A 309 -11.48 -24.06 -6.13
CA LEU A 309 -10.46 -24.31 -7.14
C LEU A 309 -9.08 -24.50 -6.48
N ALA A 310 -8.74 -23.63 -5.52
CA ALA A 310 -7.47 -23.64 -4.79
C ALA A 310 -7.32 -24.77 -3.75
N CYS A 311 -8.39 -25.41 -3.27
CA CYS A 311 -8.26 -26.62 -2.43
C CYS A 311 -8.05 -27.90 -3.25
N GLY A 312 -8.32 -27.85 -4.56
CA GLY A 312 -8.43 -29.03 -5.42
C GLY A 312 -9.73 -29.80 -5.17
N CYS A 313 -10.77 -29.13 -4.68
CA CYS A 313 -12.00 -29.73 -4.18
C CYS A 313 -13.28 -28.99 -4.63
N LEU A 314 -13.19 -28.23 -5.72
CA LEU A 314 -14.33 -27.80 -6.54
C LEU A 314 -14.98 -29.00 -7.24
N ASP A 315 -16.27 -28.91 -7.51
CA ASP A 315 -16.97 -29.86 -8.36
C ASP A 315 -16.54 -29.75 -9.84
N ILE A 316 -16.42 -30.90 -10.51
CA ILE A 316 -15.91 -30.95 -11.90
C ILE A 316 -16.91 -30.39 -12.91
N ASP A 317 -18.22 -30.48 -12.68
CA ASP A 317 -19.22 -29.90 -13.56
C ASP A 317 -19.36 -28.39 -13.34
N THR A 318 -19.20 -27.88 -12.11
CA THR A 318 -19.00 -26.44 -11.87
C THR A 318 -17.78 -25.92 -12.63
N PHE A 319 -16.65 -26.65 -12.63
CA PHE A 319 -15.45 -26.24 -13.36
C PHE A 319 -15.64 -26.31 -14.89
N ARG A 320 -16.31 -27.35 -15.41
CA ARG A 320 -16.67 -27.44 -16.84
C ARG A 320 -17.57 -26.28 -17.28
N CYS A 321 -18.56 -25.92 -16.45
CA CYS A 321 -19.39 -24.74 -16.70
C CYS A 321 -18.57 -23.45 -16.76
N TYR A 322 -17.57 -23.28 -15.88
CA TYR A 322 -16.65 -22.13 -15.95
C TYR A 322 -15.89 -22.10 -17.29
N ILE A 323 -15.33 -23.22 -17.75
CA ILE A 323 -14.64 -23.29 -19.06
C ILE A 323 -15.59 -23.00 -20.23
N ASP A 324 -16.85 -23.46 -20.19
CA ASP A 324 -17.85 -23.10 -21.20
C ASP A 324 -18.03 -21.56 -21.31
N GLN A 325 -17.97 -20.85 -20.17
CA GLN A 325 -18.07 -19.38 -20.16
C GLN A 325 -16.76 -18.70 -20.59
N ASP A 326 -15.62 -19.25 -20.18
CA ASP A 326 -14.29 -18.69 -20.45
C ASP A 326 -13.96 -18.75 -21.95
N ILE A 327 -14.39 -19.81 -22.66
CA ILE A 327 -14.29 -19.90 -24.12
C ILE A 327 -15.01 -18.71 -24.80
N HIS A 328 -16.26 -18.44 -24.42
CA HIS A 328 -17.02 -17.30 -24.98
C HIS A 328 -16.45 -15.94 -24.61
N PHE A 329 -15.84 -15.82 -23.43
CA PHE A 329 -15.10 -14.61 -23.05
C PHE A 329 -13.85 -14.41 -23.92
N LEU A 330 -13.05 -15.47 -24.13
CA LEU A 330 -11.83 -15.43 -24.93
C LEU A 330 -12.10 -15.22 -26.42
N GLU A 331 -13.23 -15.68 -26.96
CA GLU A 331 -13.70 -15.33 -28.31
C GLU A 331 -13.87 -13.81 -28.45
N ALA A 332 -14.58 -13.16 -27.51
CA ALA A 332 -14.74 -11.72 -27.49
C ALA A 332 -13.43 -10.97 -27.21
N PHE A 333 -12.53 -11.54 -26.39
CA PHE A 333 -11.21 -10.98 -26.09
C PHE A 333 -10.30 -10.97 -27.33
N ALA A 334 -10.31 -12.04 -28.12
CA ALA A 334 -9.59 -12.11 -29.39
C ALA A 334 -10.14 -11.14 -30.45
N GLN A 335 -11.45 -10.87 -30.45
CA GLN A 335 -12.08 -9.85 -31.29
C GLN A 335 -11.79 -8.41 -30.80
N ALA A 336 -11.74 -8.18 -29.49
CA ALA A 336 -11.40 -6.88 -28.91
C ALA A 336 -9.97 -6.43 -29.31
N TYR A 337 -9.00 -7.35 -29.37
CA TYR A 337 -7.68 -7.05 -29.92
C TYR A 337 -7.69 -6.74 -31.42
N GLU A 338 -8.57 -7.35 -32.22
CA GLU A 338 -8.70 -7.06 -33.66
C GLU A 338 -9.16 -5.62 -33.88
N LEU A 339 -10.25 -5.23 -33.22
CA LEU A 339 -10.79 -3.87 -33.25
C LEU A 339 -9.78 -2.83 -32.74
N ALA A 340 -9.00 -3.18 -31.70
CA ALA A 340 -7.91 -2.33 -31.21
C ALA A 340 -6.77 -2.19 -32.24
N ALA A 341 -6.34 -3.26 -32.91
CA ALA A 341 -5.31 -3.22 -33.94
C ALA A 341 -5.76 -2.49 -35.23
N GLU A 342 -7.05 -2.53 -35.56
CA GLU A 342 -7.64 -1.73 -36.63
C GLU A 342 -7.59 -0.21 -36.34
N CYS A 343 -7.71 0.17 -35.06
CA CYS A 343 -7.71 1.57 -34.63
C CYS A 343 -6.32 2.14 -34.27
N ALA A 344 -5.27 1.33 -34.26
CA ALA A 344 -3.90 1.79 -34.00
C ALA A 344 -3.31 2.54 -35.20
N ASP A 345 -2.74 3.73 -34.92
CA ASP A 345 -2.04 4.61 -35.88
C ASP A 345 -0.52 4.37 -35.92
N ASP A 346 0.07 3.90 -34.83
CA ASP A 346 1.46 3.43 -34.75
C ASP A 346 1.59 1.95 -35.14
N ASP A 347 2.46 1.66 -36.11
CA ASP A 347 2.70 0.29 -36.61
C ASP A 347 3.36 -0.63 -35.56
N ASP A 348 4.20 -0.09 -34.67
CA ASP A 348 4.85 -0.86 -33.59
C ASP A 348 3.82 -1.29 -32.53
N ALA A 349 2.92 -0.38 -32.13
CA ALA A 349 1.78 -0.68 -31.26
C ALA A 349 0.82 -1.68 -31.93
N LYS A 350 0.50 -1.48 -33.21
CA LYS A 350 -0.36 -2.38 -34.01
C LYS A 350 0.20 -3.79 -34.08
N HIS A 351 1.49 -3.94 -34.39
CA HIS A 351 2.17 -5.24 -34.39
C HIS A 351 2.17 -5.88 -33.00
N SER A 352 2.40 -5.09 -31.95
CA SER A 352 2.36 -5.55 -30.56
C SER A 352 0.98 -6.10 -30.16
N ILE A 353 -0.11 -5.45 -30.58
CA ILE A 353 -1.49 -5.89 -30.33
C ILE A 353 -1.82 -7.17 -31.12
N ILE A 354 -1.33 -7.30 -32.36
CA ILE A 354 -1.53 -8.50 -33.19
C ILE A 354 -0.83 -9.73 -32.57
N GLU A 355 0.37 -9.58 -32.01
CA GLU A 355 1.03 -10.69 -31.30
C GLU A 355 0.33 -11.05 -29.98
N LEU A 356 -0.21 -10.09 -29.23
CA LEU A 356 -1.06 -10.37 -28.05
C LEU A 356 -2.33 -11.16 -28.43
N ARG A 357 -3.00 -10.79 -29.54
CA ARG A 357 -4.15 -11.53 -30.08
C ARG A 357 -3.79 -12.99 -30.41
N LYS A 358 -2.61 -13.19 -31.00
CA LYS A 358 -2.11 -14.51 -31.38
C LYS A 358 -1.82 -15.39 -30.16
N GLU A 359 -1.23 -14.85 -29.10
CA GLU A 359 -1.03 -15.57 -27.83
C GLU A 359 -2.37 -16.07 -27.23
N VAL A 360 -3.41 -15.21 -27.18
CA VAL A 360 -4.76 -15.64 -26.75
C VAL A 360 -5.41 -16.64 -27.72
N THR A 361 -5.15 -16.53 -29.03
CA THR A 361 -5.62 -17.49 -30.04
C THR A 361 -4.88 -18.85 -29.93
N GLU A 362 -3.75 -18.91 -29.24
CA GLU A 362 -3.07 -20.16 -28.88
C GLU A 362 -3.59 -20.71 -27.54
N GLU A 363 -3.93 -19.84 -26.58
CA GLU A 363 -4.59 -20.23 -25.31
C GLU A 363 -5.98 -20.84 -25.52
N LEU A 364 -6.81 -20.28 -26.41
CA LEU A 364 -8.11 -20.86 -26.83
C LEU A 364 -7.97 -22.33 -27.31
N LYS A 365 -6.90 -22.64 -28.03
CA LYS A 365 -6.61 -24.01 -28.50
C LYS A 365 -6.17 -24.92 -27.35
N MET A 366 -5.55 -24.36 -26.31
CA MET A 366 -5.18 -25.07 -25.10
C MET A 366 -6.43 -25.42 -24.27
N HIS A 367 -7.35 -24.48 -24.06
CA HIS A 367 -8.65 -24.73 -23.42
C HIS A 367 -9.45 -25.82 -24.15
N ALA A 368 -9.51 -25.75 -25.48
CA ALA A 368 -10.14 -26.79 -26.30
C ALA A 368 -9.47 -28.19 -26.15
N SER A 369 -8.19 -28.25 -25.74
CA SER A 369 -7.51 -29.52 -25.42
C SER A 369 -7.81 -30.01 -23.99
N PHE A 370 -7.94 -29.10 -23.02
CA PHE A 370 -8.36 -29.44 -21.65
C PHE A 370 -9.79 -29.97 -21.58
N VAL A 371 -10.73 -29.41 -22.36
CA VAL A 371 -12.12 -29.91 -22.47
C VAL A 371 -12.15 -31.37 -22.99
N LYS A 372 -11.23 -31.73 -23.88
CA LYS A 372 -11.07 -33.11 -24.36
C LYS A 372 -10.45 -34.03 -23.30
N GLU A 373 -9.40 -33.59 -22.61
CA GLU A 373 -8.76 -34.37 -21.53
C GLU A 373 -9.72 -34.64 -20.36
N TRP A 374 -10.61 -33.69 -20.04
CA TRP A 374 -11.67 -33.84 -19.03
C TRP A 374 -12.98 -34.45 -19.56
N GLY A 375 -12.95 -35.09 -20.74
CA GLY A 375 -13.94 -36.08 -21.18
C GLY A 375 -15.30 -35.54 -21.59
N GLY A 376 -15.34 -34.41 -22.33
CA GLY A 376 -16.57 -33.66 -22.62
C GLY A 376 -17.17 -33.72 -24.03
N GLU A 377 -16.74 -34.60 -24.95
CA GLU A 377 -17.09 -34.47 -26.38
C GLU A 377 -18.60 -34.60 -26.72
N ASP A 378 -19.41 -35.28 -25.89
CA ASP A 378 -20.88 -35.38 -26.05
C ASP A 378 -21.68 -34.38 -25.17
N ARG A 379 -21.02 -33.48 -24.42
CA ARG A 379 -21.69 -32.55 -23.50
C ARG A 379 -22.19 -31.30 -24.23
N LYS A 380 -23.48 -31.00 -24.08
CA LYS A 380 -24.02 -29.67 -24.45
C LYS A 380 -23.36 -28.59 -23.58
N ALA A 381 -22.77 -27.57 -24.21
CA ALA A 381 -22.20 -26.42 -23.52
C ALA A 381 -23.26 -25.73 -22.63
N ALA A 382 -22.83 -25.18 -21.49
CA ALA A 382 -23.70 -24.37 -20.65
C ALA A 382 -24.18 -23.11 -21.38
N PRO A 383 -25.42 -22.63 -21.14
CA PRO A 383 -25.87 -21.35 -21.69
C PRO A 383 -24.98 -20.20 -21.18
N VAL A 384 -24.80 -19.17 -22.01
CA VAL A 384 -23.96 -18.02 -21.67
C VAL A 384 -24.59 -17.26 -20.49
N SER A 385 -23.82 -17.03 -19.43
CA SER A 385 -24.31 -16.42 -18.20
C SER A 385 -24.53 -14.92 -18.36
N PRO A 386 -25.46 -14.29 -17.61
CA PRO A 386 -25.64 -12.84 -17.64
C PRO A 386 -24.37 -12.06 -17.25
N ALA A 387 -23.48 -12.62 -16.43
CA ALA A 387 -22.20 -12.00 -16.11
C ALA A 387 -21.23 -12.04 -17.32
N THR A 388 -21.15 -13.18 -18.01
CA THR A 388 -20.36 -13.37 -19.22
C THR A 388 -20.83 -12.43 -20.34
N VAL A 389 -22.14 -12.36 -20.61
CA VAL A 389 -22.72 -11.44 -21.61
C VAL A 389 -22.36 -9.99 -21.28
N LYS A 390 -22.64 -9.54 -20.05
CA LYS A 390 -22.33 -8.19 -19.56
C LYS A 390 -20.85 -7.82 -19.68
N TYR A 391 -19.93 -8.79 -19.52
CA TYR A 391 -18.49 -8.54 -19.69
C TYR A 391 -18.10 -8.48 -21.17
N THR A 392 -18.52 -9.46 -21.98
CA THR A 392 -18.22 -9.50 -23.42
C THR A 392 -18.80 -8.29 -24.17
N GLU A 393 -20.03 -7.86 -23.87
CA GLU A 393 -20.65 -6.64 -24.40
C GLU A 393 -19.84 -5.39 -24.02
N PHE A 394 -19.44 -5.25 -22.75
CA PHE A 394 -18.60 -4.13 -22.30
C PHE A 394 -17.25 -4.09 -23.03
N LEU A 395 -16.62 -5.25 -23.23
CA LEU A 395 -15.31 -5.35 -23.85
C LEU A 395 -15.37 -4.97 -25.34
N LEU A 396 -16.34 -5.54 -26.07
CA LEU A 396 -16.54 -5.28 -27.50
C LEU A 396 -17.02 -3.84 -27.76
N ALA A 397 -17.88 -3.28 -26.90
CA ALA A 397 -18.27 -1.88 -26.98
C ALA A 397 -17.06 -0.95 -26.79
N THR A 398 -16.23 -1.20 -25.76
CA THR A 398 -15.01 -0.41 -25.51
C THR A 398 -14.04 -0.50 -26.68
N ALA A 399 -13.79 -1.70 -27.21
CA ALA A 399 -12.90 -1.91 -28.35
C ALA A 399 -13.45 -1.36 -29.68
N SER A 400 -14.77 -1.21 -29.81
CA SER A 400 -15.41 -0.52 -30.95
C SER A 400 -15.33 1.02 -30.86
N GLY A 401 -14.90 1.57 -29.71
CA GLY A 401 -14.94 2.99 -29.40
C GLY A 401 -16.30 3.49 -28.85
N MET A 402 -17.24 2.59 -28.53
CA MET A 402 -18.55 2.92 -27.94
C MET A 402 -18.43 3.07 -26.42
N ILE A 403 -17.75 4.14 -25.99
CA ILE A 403 -17.47 4.42 -24.58
C ILE A 403 -18.42 5.51 -24.07
N GLU A 404 -19.14 5.20 -22.99
CA GLU A 404 -20.12 6.08 -22.37
C GLU A 404 -19.51 7.44 -21.98
N GLY A 405 -20.08 8.53 -22.47
CA GLY A 405 -19.61 9.90 -22.22
C GLY A 405 -18.47 10.38 -23.13
N LEU A 406 -17.93 9.55 -24.02
CA LEU A 406 -16.98 9.97 -25.05
C LEU A 406 -17.60 9.99 -26.45
N ASN A 407 -17.14 10.92 -27.28
CA ASN A 407 -17.37 10.92 -28.72
C ASN A 407 -16.03 10.59 -29.40
N LEU A 408 -15.97 9.49 -30.15
CA LEU A 408 -14.77 9.03 -30.87
C LEU A 408 -15.03 8.93 -32.38
N ALA A 409 -15.72 9.94 -32.92
CA ALA A 409 -16.20 9.96 -34.30
C ALA A 409 -15.12 10.37 -35.32
N THR A 410 -14.12 11.16 -34.94
CA THR A 410 -13.04 11.55 -35.85
C THR A 410 -11.94 10.48 -35.94
N PRO A 411 -11.22 10.36 -37.07
CA PRO A 411 -10.10 9.43 -37.20
C PRO A 411 -9.02 9.61 -36.12
N PHE A 412 -8.78 10.85 -35.67
CA PHE A 412 -7.82 11.16 -34.61
C PHE A 412 -8.29 10.74 -33.22
N GLU A 413 -9.59 10.82 -32.92
CA GLU A 413 -10.13 10.29 -31.66
C GLU A 413 -10.11 8.75 -31.64
N ARG A 414 -10.27 8.10 -32.81
CA ARG A 414 -10.19 6.64 -32.92
C ARG A 414 -8.81 6.08 -32.57
N THR A 415 -7.71 6.83 -32.72
CA THR A 415 -6.37 6.35 -32.35
C THR A 415 -6.17 6.17 -30.84
N LYS A 416 -7.12 6.63 -30.03
CA LYS A 416 -7.18 6.45 -28.57
C LYS A 416 -7.89 5.15 -28.15
N VAL A 417 -8.69 4.56 -29.05
CA VAL A 417 -9.41 3.29 -28.81
C VAL A 417 -8.49 2.13 -28.40
N PRO A 418 -7.28 1.94 -28.96
CA PRO A 418 -6.35 0.91 -28.49
C PRO A 418 -6.01 1.04 -27.00
N ALA A 419 -5.80 2.26 -26.49
CA ALA A 419 -5.49 2.50 -25.09
C ALA A 419 -6.69 2.24 -24.17
N TYR A 420 -7.90 2.58 -24.61
CA TYR A 420 -9.13 2.26 -23.88
C TYR A 420 -9.44 0.75 -23.88
N ALA A 421 -9.27 0.07 -25.02
CA ALA A 421 -9.46 -1.37 -25.16
C ALA A 421 -8.46 -2.13 -24.27
N LEU A 422 -7.16 -1.85 -24.38
CA LEU A 422 -6.14 -2.45 -23.51
C LEU A 422 -6.38 -2.11 -22.04
N GLY A 423 -6.84 -0.89 -21.72
CA GLY A 423 -7.26 -0.50 -20.38
C GLY A 423 -8.35 -1.39 -19.76
N ALA A 424 -9.25 -1.94 -20.58
CA ALA A 424 -10.28 -2.89 -20.17
C ALA A 424 -9.80 -4.36 -20.20
N MET A 425 -8.75 -4.69 -20.98
CA MET A 425 -8.23 -6.06 -21.18
C MET A 425 -7.11 -6.45 -20.20
N THR A 426 -6.19 -5.53 -19.88
CA THR A 426 -5.08 -5.72 -18.92
C THR A 426 -5.48 -6.32 -17.57
N PRO A 427 -6.60 -5.93 -16.91
CA PRO A 427 -6.94 -6.49 -15.60
C PRO A 427 -7.18 -8.01 -15.62
N CYS A 428 -7.69 -8.59 -16.70
CA CYS A 428 -7.86 -10.04 -16.83
C CYS A 428 -6.52 -10.77 -16.71
N MET A 429 -5.57 -10.46 -17.59
CA MET A 429 -4.23 -11.08 -17.62
C MET A 429 -3.52 -10.93 -16.26
N ARG A 430 -3.59 -9.75 -15.65
CA ARG A 430 -2.95 -9.48 -14.36
C ARG A 430 -3.67 -10.18 -13.19
N LEU A 431 -5.00 -10.28 -13.21
CA LEU A 431 -5.77 -10.98 -12.18
C LEU A 431 -5.55 -12.49 -12.21
N TYR A 432 -5.57 -13.12 -13.38
CA TYR A 432 -5.30 -14.55 -13.53
C TYR A 432 -3.90 -14.94 -13.03
N ALA A 433 -2.87 -14.17 -13.40
CA ALA A 433 -1.51 -14.35 -12.90
C ALA A 433 -1.41 -14.23 -11.37
N TYR A 434 -2.12 -13.24 -10.79
CA TYR A 434 -2.21 -13.03 -9.35
C TYR A 434 -2.90 -14.19 -8.62
N LEU A 435 -4.10 -14.58 -9.07
CA LEU A 435 -4.92 -15.61 -8.44
C LEU A 435 -4.19 -16.96 -8.41
N ALA A 436 -3.68 -17.42 -9.55
CA ALA A 436 -2.97 -18.69 -9.62
C ALA A 436 -1.70 -18.70 -8.75
N SER A 437 -0.98 -17.59 -8.68
CA SER A 437 0.18 -17.44 -7.80
C SER A 437 -0.19 -17.57 -6.31
N GLU A 438 -1.29 -16.94 -5.89
CA GLU A 438 -1.82 -17.06 -4.53
C GLU A 438 -2.33 -18.47 -4.21
N PHE A 439 -2.98 -19.14 -5.17
CA PHE A 439 -3.45 -20.53 -5.01
C PHE A 439 -2.26 -21.48 -4.81
N LYS A 440 -1.20 -21.33 -5.62
CA LYS A 440 0.04 -22.09 -5.54
C LYS A 440 0.73 -21.92 -4.18
N VAL A 441 0.73 -20.71 -3.63
CA VAL A 441 1.22 -20.41 -2.26
C VAL A 441 0.32 -21.03 -1.18
N ALA A 442 -1.01 -21.05 -1.37
CA ALA A 442 -1.96 -21.61 -0.41
C ALA A 442 -1.86 -23.15 -0.29
N ILE A 443 -1.67 -23.85 -1.42
CA ILE A 443 -1.53 -25.32 -1.49
C ILE A 443 -0.19 -25.77 -0.90
N GLY A 444 0.90 -25.06 -1.19
CA GLY A 444 2.24 -25.41 -0.74
C GLY A 444 2.76 -26.72 -1.36
N PRO A 445 3.65 -27.48 -0.69
CA PRO A 445 4.33 -28.63 -1.29
C PRO A 445 3.46 -29.89 -1.49
N VAL A 446 2.21 -29.90 -1.01
CA VAL A 446 1.29 -31.06 -1.15
C VAL A 446 0.61 -31.01 -2.53
N TYR A 447 1.44 -31.15 -3.57
CA TYR A 447 1.18 -30.74 -4.95
C TYR A 447 1.15 -31.92 -5.96
N GLY A 448 0.97 -33.13 -5.45
CA GLY A 448 0.86 -34.36 -6.23
C GLY A 448 -0.51 -34.49 -6.89
N ASP A 449 -1.51 -34.90 -6.11
CA ASP A 449 -2.82 -35.36 -6.59
C ASP A 449 -3.87 -34.22 -6.70
N HIS A 450 -3.43 -33.01 -7.08
CA HIS A 450 -4.31 -31.84 -7.13
C HIS A 450 -5.03 -31.74 -8.49
N LEU A 451 -6.35 -31.96 -8.53
CA LEU A 451 -7.13 -32.05 -9.78
C LEU A 451 -6.89 -30.90 -10.77
N TYR A 452 -6.92 -29.66 -10.30
CA TYR A 452 -6.74 -28.46 -11.13
C TYR A 452 -5.28 -27.98 -11.25
N LYS A 453 -4.32 -28.87 -11.00
CA LYS A 453 -2.88 -28.54 -10.96
C LYS A 453 -2.40 -27.82 -12.21
N THR A 454 -2.72 -28.34 -13.40
CA THR A 454 -2.22 -27.81 -14.67
C THR A 454 -2.69 -26.37 -14.93
N TRP A 455 -3.96 -26.07 -14.60
CA TRP A 455 -4.52 -24.71 -14.66
C TRP A 455 -3.72 -23.76 -13.75
N ILE A 456 -3.48 -24.16 -12.49
CA ILE A 456 -2.73 -23.33 -11.53
C ILE A 456 -1.25 -23.19 -11.95
N GLU A 457 -0.61 -24.24 -12.45
CA GLU A 457 0.78 -24.17 -12.90
C GLU A 457 0.98 -23.30 -14.14
N ASN A 458 0.02 -23.30 -15.07
CA ASN A 458 0.04 -22.48 -16.29
C ASN A 458 -0.07 -20.99 -15.98
N TYR A 459 -1.11 -20.57 -15.25
CA TYR A 459 -1.34 -19.16 -14.92
C TYR A 459 -0.33 -18.63 -13.89
N ALA A 460 0.21 -19.49 -12.99
CA ALA A 460 1.33 -19.16 -12.10
C ALA A 460 2.71 -19.51 -12.70
N SER A 461 2.85 -19.44 -14.03
CA SER A 461 4.10 -19.68 -14.73
C SER A 461 4.87 -18.37 -15.00
N PRO A 462 6.22 -18.41 -15.06
CA PRO A 462 7.03 -17.29 -15.55
C PRO A 462 6.85 -16.97 -17.04
N GLY A 463 5.99 -17.71 -17.75
CA GLY A 463 5.53 -17.38 -19.11
C GLY A 463 4.30 -16.49 -19.07
N PHE A 464 3.26 -16.89 -18.34
CA PHE A 464 2.02 -16.12 -18.22
C PHE A 464 2.23 -14.79 -17.48
N GLU A 465 3.08 -14.74 -16.45
CA GLU A 465 3.48 -13.47 -15.81
C GLU A 465 4.08 -12.48 -16.83
N LYS A 466 4.83 -12.96 -17.82
CA LYS A 466 5.40 -12.10 -18.89
C LYS A 466 4.38 -11.70 -19.95
N ALA A 467 3.32 -12.48 -20.15
CA ALA A 467 2.19 -12.07 -21.00
C ALA A 467 1.41 -10.93 -20.32
N ALA A 468 1.21 -11.03 -18.99
CA ALA A 468 0.68 -9.94 -18.18
C ALA A 468 1.60 -8.70 -18.19
N GLU A 469 2.91 -8.84 -17.96
CA GLU A 469 3.87 -7.72 -18.13
C GLU A 469 3.81 -7.11 -19.55
N ARG A 470 3.64 -7.92 -20.60
CA ARG A 470 3.59 -7.42 -21.99
C ARG A 470 2.34 -6.58 -22.28
N ILE A 471 1.15 -7.01 -21.87
CA ILE A 471 -0.06 -6.19 -22.10
C ILE A 471 -0.01 -4.89 -21.28
N GLU A 472 0.62 -4.91 -20.10
CA GLU A 472 0.91 -3.73 -19.30
C GLU A 472 1.90 -2.77 -20.02
N ASP A 473 3.01 -3.29 -20.58
CA ASP A 473 3.97 -2.51 -21.37
C ASP A 473 3.36 -1.91 -22.64
N VAL A 474 2.46 -2.63 -23.34
CA VAL A 474 1.78 -2.10 -24.53
C VAL A 474 0.75 -1.04 -24.15
N LEU A 475 -0.01 -1.23 -23.05
CA LEU A 475 -0.91 -0.21 -22.50
C LEU A 475 -0.15 1.07 -22.13
N GLU A 476 1.01 0.97 -21.49
CA GLU A 476 1.85 2.13 -21.15
C GLU A 476 2.24 2.91 -22.43
N LYS A 477 2.67 2.21 -23.50
CA LYS A 477 3.04 2.83 -24.78
C LYS A 477 1.88 3.58 -25.42
N VAL A 478 0.73 2.94 -25.63
CA VAL A 478 -0.42 3.58 -26.31
C VAL A 478 -1.07 4.68 -25.46
N ALA A 479 -0.82 4.70 -24.15
CA ALA A 479 -1.26 5.77 -23.26
C ALA A 479 -0.32 6.98 -23.20
N THR A 480 0.89 6.93 -23.79
CA THR A 480 1.91 8.00 -23.66
C THR A 480 1.49 9.38 -24.17
N THR A 481 0.55 9.45 -25.12
CA THR A 481 0.06 10.70 -25.75
C THR A 481 -1.19 11.25 -25.08
N LEU A 482 -1.79 10.53 -24.11
CA LEU A 482 -3.07 10.87 -23.52
C LEU A 482 -2.99 11.96 -22.45
N THR A 483 -4.06 12.75 -22.37
CA THR A 483 -4.28 13.75 -21.33
C THR A 483 -4.79 13.13 -20.02
N GLY A 484 -4.84 13.93 -18.94
CA GLY A 484 -5.29 13.45 -17.62
C GLY A 484 -6.71 12.87 -17.63
N GLU A 485 -7.65 13.50 -18.33
CA GLU A 485 -9.06 13.06 -18.39
C GLU A 485 -9.24 11.74 -19.17
N GLU A 486 -8.34 11.48 -20.13
CA GLU A 486 -8.30 10.27 -20.93
C GLU A 486 -7.66 9.11 -20.14
N LEU A 487 -6.60 9.40 -19.37
CA LEU A 487 -6.04 8.45 -18.38
C LEU A 487 -7.05 8.12 -17.26
N ASP A 488 -7.81 9.10 -16.76
CA ASP A 488 -8.92 8.88 -15.84
C ASP A 488 -10.05 8.04 -16.48
N THR A 489 -10.16 8.04 -17.80
CA THR A 489 -11.11 7.18 -18.52
C THR A 489 -10.60 5.74 -18.63
N ILE A 490 -9.32 5.54 -18.93
CA ILE A 490 -8.67 4.23 -18.78
C ILE A 490 -8.86 3.69 -17.35
N GLU A 491 -8.76 4.54 -16.33
CA GLU A 491 -8.99 4.14 -14.94
C GLU A 491 -10.43 3.66 -14.67
N LYS A 492 -11.44 4.37 -15.19
CA LYS A 492 -12.85 3.95 -15.09
C LYS A 492 -13.07 2.60 -15.80
N LEU A 493 -12.47 2.39 -16.97
CA LEU A 493 -12.57 1.14 -17.74
C LEU A 493 -11.91 -0.03 -17.01
N TYR A 494 -10.69 0.14 -16.50
CA TYR A 494 -9.97 -0.88 -15.72
C TYR A 494 -10.74 -1.25 -14.44
N ASN A 495 -11.29 -0.26 -13.73
CA ASN A 495 -12.15 -0.47 -12.56
C ASN A 495 -13.47 -1.18 -12.89
N LYS A 496 -14.03 -0.97 -14.10
CA LYS A 496 -15.25 -1.64 -14.57
C LYS A 496 -14.95 -3.10 -14.93
N ALA A 497 -13.86 -3.35 -15.65
CA ALA A 497 -13.38 -4.71 -15.94
C ALA A 497 -13.11 -5.52 -14.67
N MET A 498 -12.37 -4.97 -13.69
CA MET A 498 -12.10 -5.64 -12.40
C MET A 498 -13.36 -5.99 -11.58
N LYS A 499 -14.48 -5.30 -11.80
CA LYS A 499 -15.79 -5.65 -11.20
C LYS A 499 -16.53 -6.70 -12.00
N LEU A 500 -16.35 -6.73 -13.33
CA LEU A 500 -16.92 -7.76 -14.21
C LEU A 500 -16.21 -9.11 -14.04
N GLU A 501 -14.89 -9.11 -13.83
CA GLU A 501 -14.11 -10.24 -13.32
C GLU A 501 -14.70 -10.79 -12.01
N LEU A 502 -14.97 -9.89 -11.05
CA LEU A 502 -15.54 -10.27 -9.76
C LEU A 502 -16.95 -10.86 -9.90
N ASP A 503 -17.82 -10.24 -10.70
CA ASP A 503 -19.14 -10.77 -11.08
C ASP A 503 -19.01 -12.15 -11.74
N PHE A 504 -18.03 -12.34 -12.64
CA PHE A 504 -17.79 -13.57 -13.39
C PHE A 504 -17.41 -14.73 -12.48
N PHE A 505 -16.40 -14.56 -11.60
CA PHE A 505 -16.03 -15.60 -10.62
C PHE A 505 -17.12 -15.85 -9.57
N TRP A 506 -17.89 -14.83 -9.19
CA TRP A 506 -19.00 -14.98 -8.23
C TRP A 506 -20.24 -15.66 -8.83
N SER A 507 -20.46 -15.53 -10.14
CA SER A 507 -21.59 -16.14 -10.87
C SER A 507 -21.49 -17.65 -11.06
N GLN A 508 -20.32 -18.25 -10.82
CA GLN A 508 -20.08 -19.67 -11.09
C GLN A 508 -20.94 -20.58 -10.19
N PRO A 509 -21.50 -21.69 -10.72
CA PRO A 509 -22.56 -22.46 -10.04
C PRO A 509 -22.01 -23.42 -8.96
N VAL A 510 -21.41 -22.88 -7.90
CA VAL A 510 -20.82 -23.64 -6.78
C VAL A 510 -21.93 -24.18 -5.86
N GLY A 511 -22.54 -25.30 -6.23
CA GLY A 511 -23.63 -25.93 -5.45
C GLY A 511 -23.18 -26.52 -4.10
N GLN A 512 -21.90 -26.84 -3.96
CA GLN A 512 -21.32 -27.44 -2.75
C GLN A 512 -21.20 -26.47 -1.56
N LYS A 513 -21.11 -27.02 -0.35
CA LYS A 513 -20.91 -26.30 0.90
C LYS A 513 -19.52 -25.64 0.92
N THR A 514 -19.48 -24.33 1.21
CA THR A 514 -18.22 -23.56 1.21
C THR A 514 -17.94 -22.89 2.56
N VAL A 515 -16.65 -22.75 2.89
CA VAL A 515 -16.18 -22.03 4.10
C VAL A 515 -16.33 -20.52 3.98
N VAL A 516 -16.51 -20.00 2.76
CA VAL A 516 -16.70 -18.58 2.46
C VAL A 516 -17.89 -18.35 1.51
N PRO A 517 -18.52 -17.17 1.59
CA PRO A 517 -18.44 -16.28 2.74
C PRO A 517 -19.15 -16.91 3.96
N LEU A 518 -18.78 -16.54 5.18
CA LEU A 518 -19.36 -17.13 6.39
C LEU A 518 -20.90 -16.97 6.44
N ILE A 519 -21.42 -15.84 5.95
CA ILE A 519 -22.87 -15.60 5.81
C ILE A 519 -23.60 -16.67 4.98
N ARG A 520 -22.93 -17.37 4.05
CA ARG A 520 -23.57 -18.37 3.17
C ARG A 520 -24.16 -19.55 3.93
N ASN A 521 -23.62 -19.87 5.11
CA ASN A 521 -24.09 -20.95 5.97
C ASN A 521 -24.88 -20.43 7.19
N HIS A 522 -25.11 -19.12 7.30
CA HIS A 522 -25.72 -18.49 8.47
C HIS A 522 -27.25 -18.52 8.39
N ASN A 523 -27.91 -19.00 9.44
CA ASN A 523 -29.35 -19.07 9.55
C ASN A 523 -29.88 -18.03 10.57
N PRO A 524 -30.46 -16.89 10.14
CA PRO A 524 -30.90 -15.81 11.05
C PRO A 524 -31.93 -16.23 12.10
N ALA A 525 -32.61 -17.38 11.92
CA ALA A 525 -33.53 -17.91 12.93
C ALA A 525 -32.79 -18.42 14.18
N VAL A 526 -31.61 -19.02 14.02
CA VAL A 526 -30.88 -19.72 15.10
C VAL A 526 -29.46 -19.18 15.33
N ASP A 527 -28.94 -18.32 14.46
CA ASP A 527 -27.57 -17.78 14.55
C ASP A 527 -27.56 -16.27 14.82
N ARG A 528 -26.44 -15.78 15.36
CA ARG A 528 -26.16 -14.36 15.57
C ARG A 528 -24.68 -14.08 15.35
N LEU A 529 -24.34 -13.16 14.44
CA LEU A 529 -22.96 -12.70 14.28
C LEU A 529 -22.68 -11.56 15.26
N VAL A 530 -21.70 -11.73 16.14
CA VAL A 530 -21.26 -10.67 17.07
C VAL A 530 -19.84 -10.24 16.69
N ILE A 531 -19.73 -9.05 16.11
CA ILE A 531 -18.48 -8.46 15.66
C ILE A 531 -17.93 -7.56 16.76
N PHE A 532 -16.65 -7.73 17.06
CA PHE A 532 -15.85 -6.89 17.92
C PHE A 532 -14.64 -6.34 17.16
N SER A 533 -14.27 -5.10 17.42
CA SER A 533 -13.05 -4.50 16.89
C SER A 533 -12.40 -3.59 17.93
N ASP A 534 -11.08 -3.54 17.95
CA ASP A 534 -10.39 -2.35 18.42
C ASP A 534 -10.57 -1.19 17.42
N TYR A 535 -10.23 0.02 17.84
CA TYR A 535 -10.33 1.24 17.04
C TYR A 535 -8.96 1.74 16.56
N ASP A 536 -7.96 1.79 17.43
CA ASP A 536 -6.71 2.50 17.23
C ASP A 536 -5.74 1.65 16.41
N LEU A 537 -5.27 2.16 15.26
CA LEU A 537 -4.48 1.44 14.24
C LEU A 537 -5.21 0.26 13.55
N THR A 538 -6.18 -0.36 14.23
CA THR A 538 -7.09 -1.38 13.69
C THR A 538 -8.17 -0.78 12.78
N CYS A 539 -8.91 0.24 13.23
CA CYS A 539 -9.86 0.99 12.40
C CYS A 539 -9.25 2.29 11.83
N THR A 540 -8.37 2.95 12.58
CA THR A 540 -7.68 4.19 12.17
C THR A 540 -6.33 3.91 11.50
N VAL A 541 -5.75 4.88 10.78
CA VAL A 541 -4.35 4.81 10.33
C VAL A 541 -3.37 5.56 11.26
N VAL A 542 -3.88 6.25 12.29
CA VAL A 542 -3.12 6.97 13.33
C VAL A 542 -3.79 6.77 14.68
N ASP A 543 -2.99 6.55 15.72
CA ASP A 543 -3.40 6.39 17.12
C ASP A 543 -4.13 7.65 17.65
N SER A 544 -5.28 7.46 18.32
CA SER A 544 -6.09 8.57 18.83
C SER A 544 -5.41 9.40 19.92
N SER A 545 -4.48 8.85 20.70
CA SER A 545 -3.75 9.59 21.74
C SER A 545 -2.89 10.70 21.13
N ALA A 546 -2.24 10.42 19.98
CA ALA A 546 -1.46 11.39 19.24
C ALA A 546 -2.33 12.49 18.62
N ILE A 547 -3.54 12.15 18.16
CA ILE A 547 -4.52 13.11 17.64
C ILE A 547 -4.99 14.04 18.76
N LEU A 548 -5.39 13.50 19.91
CA LEU A 548 -5.84 14.28 21.07
C LEU A 548 -4.73 15.19 21.62
N ALA A 549 -3.48 14.73 21.65
CA ALA A 549 -2.32 15.54 22.02
C ALA A 549 -2.04 16.67 21.04
N GLU A 550 -2.10 16.43 19.72
CA GLU A 550 -1.86 17.47 18.71
C GLU A 550 -2.95 18.56 18.74
N ILE A 551 -4.22 18.21 18.99
CA ILE A 551 -5.29 19.20 19.20
C ILE A 551 -4.94 20.13 20.37
N ALA A 552 -4.47 19.58 21.50
CA ALA A 552 -4.07 20.38 22.66
C ALA A 552 -2.89 21.31 22.33
N ILE A 553 -1.86 20.79 21.65
CA ILE A 553 -0.67 21.54 21.23
C ILE A 553 -1.02 22.66 20.26
N VAL A 554 -1.93 22.43 19.31
CA VAL A 554 -2.33 23.41 18.28
C VAL A 554 -3.30 24.47 18.82
N ARG A 555 -4.14 24.14 19.81
CA ARG A 555 -5.08 25.09 20.44
C ARG A 555 -4.47 25.93 21.56
N ALA A 556 -3.36 25.51 22.15
CA ALA A 556 -2.70 26.25 23.21
C ALA A 556 -2.04 27.56 22.72
N PRO A 557 -1.96 28.59 23.59
CA PRO A 557 -1.30 29.84 23.24
C PRO A 557 0.19 29.64 22.93
N LYS A 558 0.73 30.46 22.01
CA LYS A 558 2.17 30.49 21.71
C LYS A 558 3.00 31.16 22.82
N SER A 559 2.35 31.99 23.62
CA SER A 559 2.90 32.75 24.75
C SER A 559 1.77 33.07 25.71
N ILE A 560 1.99 32.93 27.02
CA ILE A 560 1.05 33.41 28.03
C ILE A 560 1.13 34.96 28.03
N PRO A 561 -0.01 35.69 28.03
CA PRO A 561 0.01 37.13 28.26
C PRO A 561 0.59 37.48 29.64
N ASN A 562 0.99 38.75 29.84
CA ASN A 562 1.28 39.23 31.20
C ASN A 562 0.04 39.03 32.08
N PRO A 563 0.19 38.62 33.36
CA PRO A 563 -0.94 38.40 34.25
C PRO A 563 -1.72 39.70 34.47
N ASP A 564 -3.03 39.61 34.33
CA ASP A 564 -3.98 40.66 34.69
C ASP A 564 -4.05 40.73 36.22
N PRO A 565 -3.73 41.88 36.88
CA PRO A 565 -3.67 41.95 38.33
C PRO A 565 -5.01 41.68 39.04
N ASP A 566 -6.13 41.78 38.33
CA ASP A 566 -7.48 41.56 38.88
C ASP A 566 -7.99 40.11 38.69
N GLN A 567 -7.22 39.20 38.07
CA GLN A 567 -7.59 37.79 37.90
C GLN A 567 -7.10 36.89 39.05
N PRO A 568 -7.88 35.87 39.47
CA PRO A 568 -7.50 34.98 40.56
C PRO A 568 -6.32 34.06 40.18
N ALA A 569 -5.39 33.88 41.12
CA ALA A 569 -4.13 33.17 40.90
C ALA A 569 -4.27 31.69 40.47
N GLU A 570 -5.42 31.05 40.76
CA GLU A 570 -5.71 29.67 40.36
C GLU A 570 -6.04 29.53 38.86
N GLU A 571 -6.58 30.57 38.21
CA GLU A 571 -6.78 30.57 36.75
C GLU A 571 -5.46 30.84 36.00
N GLN A 572 -4.63 31.73 36.55
CA GLN A 572 -3.34 32.12 35.94
C GLN A 572 -2.31 30.98 35.94
N THR A 573 -2.43 29.99 36.84
CA THR A 573 -1.42 28.93 37.03
C THR A 573 -1.59 27.70 36.13
N ILE A 574 -2.64 27.62 35.30
CA ILE A 574 -3.03 26.38 34.60
C ILE A 574 -2.81 26.43 33.07
N ARG A 575 -2.73 27.61 32.45
CA ARG A 575 -2.75 27.75 30.97
C ARG A 575 -1.39 27.57 30.29
N MET A 576 -0.98 26.31 30.12
CA MET A 576 0.25 25.93 29.39
C MET A 576 0.33 26.49 27.96
N THR A 577 1.54 26.75 27.48
CA THR A 577 1.82 27.06 26.07
C THR A 577 1.90 25.82 25.17
N SER A 578 1.75 26.04 23.87
CA SER A 578 1.96 25.04 22.81
C SER A 578 3.33 24.33 22.92
N ALA A 579 4.38 25.07 23.27
CA ALA A 579 5.73 24.51 23.43
C ALA A 579 5.84 23.58 24.64
N GLU A 580 5.24 23.95 25.78
CA GLU A 580 5.26 23.13 26.99
C GLU A 580 4.43 21.85 26.85
N LEU A 581 3.26 21.93 26.21
CA LEU A 581 2.43 20.76 25.92
C LEU A 581 3.17 19.79 24.98
N LYS A 582 3.84 20.32 23.95
CA LYS A 582 4.64 19.52 23.03
C LYS A 582 5.81 18.82 23.74
N ASN A 583 6.47 19.49 24.67
CA ASN A 583 7.52 18.88 25.49
C ASN A 583 6.94 17.80 26.42
N ARG A 584 5.86 18.09 27.18
CA ARG A 584 5.21 17.09 28.05
C ARG A 584 4.73 15.86 27.26
N TRP A 585 4.13 16.04 26.09
CA TRP A 585 3.75 14.93 25.23
C TRP A 585 4.96 14.12 24.77
N GLY A 586 6.03 14.79 24.32
CA GLY A 586 7.27 14.13 23.89
C GLY A 586 7.97 13.33 24.99
N ASP A 587 7.88 13.76 26.25
CA ASP A 587 8.44 13.04 27.40
C ASP A 587 7.53 11.90 27.87
N ILE A 588 6.20 12.12 27.92
CA ILE A 588 5.21 11.07 28.26
C ILE A 588 5.24 9.94 27.22
N SER A 589 5.28 10.27 25.93
CA SER A 589 5.32 9.29 24.83
C SER A 589 6.63 8.49 24.83
N ARG A 590 7.77 9.14 25.13
CA ARG A 590 9.06 8.44 25.32
C ARG A 590 9.01 7.50 26.52
N GLN A 591 8.63 8.00 27.69
CA GLN A 591 8.51 7.19 28.91
C GLN A 591 7.53 6.02 28.74
N TYR A 592 6.41 6.21 28.02
CA TYR A 592 5.50 5.14 27.67
C TYR A 592 6.18 4.08 26.81
N THR A 593 6.83 4.49 25.72
CA THR A 593 7.50 3.57 24.77
C THR A 593 8.60 2.75 25.46
N ASP A 594 9.44 3.43 26.24
CA ASP A 594 10.55 2.80 26.96
C ASP A 594 9.99 1.80 27.99
N GLU A 595 9.13 2.23 28.92
CA GLU A 595 8.54 1.34 29.95
C GLU A 595 7.67 0.21 29.39
N TYR A 596 7.02 0.41 28.23
CA TYR A 596 6.21 -0.61 27.56
C TYR A 596 7.08 -1.73 27.02
N GLU A 597 8.12 -1.44 26.22
CA GLU A 597 9.00 -2.50 25.69
C GLU A 597 9.75 -3.21 26.83
N ASP A 598 10.15 -2.47 27.88
CA ASP A 598 10.70 -2.99 29.13
C ASP A 598 9.71 -3.95 29.83
N CYS A 599 8.40 -3.66 29.77
CA CYS A 599 7.35 -4.51 30.31
C CYS A 599 7.08 -5.75 29.46
N ILE A 600 7.06 -5.60 28.13
CA ILE A 600 6.94 -6.70 27.18
C ILE A 600 8.12 -7.66 27.35
N ASP A 601 9.35 -7.17 27.43
CA ASP A 601 10.53 -8.04 27.55
C ASP A 601 10.58 -8.79 28.89
N ARG A 602 10.22 -8.13 30.01
CA ARG A 602 10.03 -8.81 31.31
C ARG A 602 9.07 -10.00 31.19
N ILE A 603 7.92 -9.82 30.56
CA ILE A 603 6.90 -10.89 30.42
C ILE A 603 7.15 -11.85 29.23
N THR A 604 8.19 -11.63 28.44
CA THR A 604 8.65 -12.46 27.30
C THR A 604 9.84 -13.36 27.69
N THR A 605 10.33 -13.26 28.94
CA THR A 605 11.52 -13.96 29.45
C THR A 605 11.45 -15.49 29.38
N SER A 606 10.29 -16.10 29.65
CA SER A 606 10.10 -17.55 29.52
C SER A 606 9.63 -17.95 28.11
N ARG A 607 9.74 -19.24 27.77
CA ARG A 607 9.23 -19.81 26.52
C ARG A 607 8.48 -21.11 26.84
N THR A 608 7.24 -21.22 26.36
CA THR A 608 6.54 -22.51 26.25
C THR A 608 6.30 -22.80 24.77
N ASP A 609 6.57 -24.04 24.35
CA ASP A 609 6.23 -24.49 22.99
C ASP A 609 4.77 -24.94 22.87
N GLU A 610 4.07 -25.10 24.01
CA GLU A 610 2.63 -25.32 24.09
C GLU A 610 1.87 -24.01 24.42
N PHE A 611 0.63 -23.90 23.93
CA PHE A 611 -0.26 -22.79 24.21
C PHE A 611 -0.86 -22.88 25.63
N ARG A 612 -0.57 -21.89 26.48
CA ARG A 612 -0.99 -21.88 27.90
C ARG A 612 -1.67 -20.56 28.27
N TYR A 613 -2.99 -20.52 28.10
CA TYR A 613 -3.82 -19.32 28.27
C TYR A 613 -3.72 -18.68 29.68
N ASP A 614 -3.74 -19.47 30.76
CA ASP A 614 -3.69 -18.92 32.13
C ASP A 614 -2.33 -18.30 32.50
N ASP A 615 -1.25 -18.75 31.85
CA ASP A 615 0.07 -18.13 31.98
C ASP A 615 0.11 -16.78 31.25
N LEU A 616 -0.50 -16.72 30.06
CA LEU A 616 -0.66 -15.50 29.28
C LEU A 616 -1.53 -14.45 29.98
N CYS A 617 -2.61 -14.87 30.67
CA CYS A 617 -3.38 -13.97 31.52
C CYS A 617 -2.51 -13.34 32.63
N ARG A 618 -1.77 -14.15 33.38
CA ARG A 618 -0.88 -13.68 34.47
C ARG A 618 0.28 -12.81 33.96
N ALA A 619 0.73 -13.03 32.73
CA ALA A 619 1.67 -12.13 32.06
C ALA A 619 1.04 -10.76 31.76
N LEU A 620 -0.17 -10.74 31.19
CA LEU A 620 -0.87 -9.52 30.81
C LEU A 620 -1.47 -8.76 32.01
N GLU A 621 -1.59 -9.36 33.19
CA GLU A 621 -1.84 -8.63 34.46
C GLU A 621 -0.70 -7.67 34.81
N GLN A 622 0.56 -8.00 34.50
CA GLN A 622 1.70 -7.10 34.72
C GLN A 622 1.65 -5.90 33.77
N LEU A 623 1.30 -6.14 32.50
CA LEU A 623 1.04 -5.08 31.53
C LEU A 623 -0.15 -4.21 31.98
N SER A 624 -1.21 -4.83 32.50
CA SER A 624 -2.39 -4.13 33.03
C SER A 624 -2.05 -3.17 34.18
N ALA A 625 -1.05 -3.51 35.00
CA ALA A 625 -0.54 -2.63 36.04
C ALA A 625 0.33 -1.48 35.48
N PHE A 626 0.98 -1.67 34.33
CA PHE A 626 1.71 -0.61 33.61
C PHE A 626 0.76 0.40 32.95
N GLU A 627 -0.23 -0.05 32.16
CA GLU A 627 -1.13 0.84 31.41
C GLU A 627 -1.86 1.83 32.33
N LYS A 628 -2.30 1.36 33.51
CA LYS A 628 -2.95 2.19 34.52
C LYS A 628 -2.03 3.28 35.10
N ARG A 629 -0.72 3.02 35.19
CA ARG A 629 0.30 4.04 35.55
C ARG A 629 0.58 5.01 34.39
N ALA A 630 0.46 4.56 33.14
CA ALA A 630 0.56 5.45 31.99
C ALA A 630 -0.61 6.44 31.93
N ASN A 631 -1.85 5.98 32.09
CA ASN A 631 -3.03 6.84 32.19
C ASN A 631 -2.93 7.83 33.37
N ASP A 632 -2.44 7.36 34.51
CA ASP A 632 -2.13 8.21 35.66
C ASP A 632 -1.17 9.37 35.32
N ARG A 633 -0.11 9.11 34.54
CA ARG A 633 0.81 10.17 34.08
C ARG A 633 0.11 11.17 33.17
N VAL A 634 -0.70 10.69 32.22
CA VAL A 634 -1.42 11.55 31.27
C VAL A 634 -2.36 12.50 32.02
N ILE A 635 -3.16 12.00 32.96
CA ILE A 635 -4.06 12.81 33.79
C ILE A 635 -3.27 13.79 34.66
N LYS A 636 -2.25 13.32 35.39
CA LYS A 636 -1.41 14.17 36.26
C LYS A 636 -0.66 15.26 35.49
N SER A 637 -0.32 15.02 34.23
CA SER A 637 0.33 16.02 33.37
C SER A 637 -0.58 17.18 32.95
N ARG A 638 -1.91 17.02 33.08
CA ARG A 638 -2.95 17.93 32.60
C ARG A 638 -2.88 18.28 31.11
N LEU A 639 -2.15 17.50 30.30
CA LEU A 639 -2.00 17.66 28.84
C LEU A 639 -3.35 17.80 28.11
N LEU A 640 -4.38 17.10 28.60
CA LEU A 640 -5.71 17.04 27.99
C LEU A 640 -6.72 18.02 28.61
N LYS A 641 -6.31 18.85 29.60
CA LYS A 641 -7.17 19.91 30.15
C LYS A 641 -7.26 21.07 29.16
N GLY A 642 -8.45 21.64 28.98
CA GLY A 642 -8.68 22.74 28.05
C GLY A 642 -9.04 22.32 26.62
N LEU A 643 -9.09 21.01 26.32
CA LEU A 643 -9.56 20.51 25.02
C LEU A 643 -11.06 20.80 24.84
N ASN A 644 -11.42 21.49 23.77
CA ASN A 644 -12.81 21.80 23.43
C ASN A 644 -13.53 20.63 22.73
N PHE A 645 -14.80 20.41 23.06
CA PHE A 645 -15.62 19.33 22.51
C PHE A 645 -15.77 19.37 20.98
N ASP A 646 -16.00 20.54 20.38
CA ASP A 646 -16.16 20.68 18.92
C ASP A 646 -14.87 20.45 18.14
N ASP A 647 -13.70 20.62 18.78
CA ASP A 647 -12.42 20.22 18.19
C ASP A 647 -12.24 18.70 18.16
N ILE A 648 -12.58 18.02 19.26
CA ILE A 648 -12.56 16.55 19.32
C ILE A 648 -13.55 15.98 18.29
N LYS A 649 -14.76 16.54 18.22
CA LYS A 649 -15.78 16.13 17.26
C LYS A 649 -15.28 16.29 15.82
N ARG A 650 -14.80 17.49 15.44
CA ARG A 650 -14.27 17.74 14.09
C ARG A 650 -13.09 16.84 13.75
N ALA A 651 -12.20 16.57 14.70
CA ALA A 651 -11.07 15.67 14.51
C ALA A 651 -11.53 14.22 14.28
N GLY A 652 -12.59 13.77 14.96
CA GLY A 652 -13.20 12.45 14.73
C GLY A 652 -13.91 12.36 13.37
N GLU A 653 -14.67 13.40 12.99
CA GLU A 653 -15.37 13.47 11.70
C GLU A 653 -14.42 13.38 10.50
N HIS A 654 -13.21 13.95 10.62
CA HIS A 654 -12.17 14.00 9.57
C HIS A 654 -11.05 12.95 9.77
N LEU A 655 -11.23 11.99 10.68
CA LEU A 655 -10.20 11.02 11.04
C LEU A 655 -9.96 10.04 9.88
N ILE A 656 -8.69 9.78 9.54
CA ILE A 656 -8.35 8.88 8.43
C ILE A 656 -8.51 7.42 8.87
N ILE A 657 -9.51 6.76 8.29
CA ILE A 657 -9.91 5.37 8.55
C ILE A 657 -9.26 4.42 7.55
N GLN A 658 -8.93 3.21 8.02
CA GLN A 658 -8.35 2.12 7.21
C GLN A 658 -9.25 1.77 6.02
N GLU A 659 -8.65 1.55 4.85
CA GLU A 659 -9.40 1.37 3.60
C GLU A 659 -10.39 0.19 3.70
N GLY A 660 -11.68 0.48 3.49
CA GLY A 660 -12.75 -0.52 3.51
C GLY A 660 -13.31 -0.85 4.91
N CYS A 661 -12.74 -0.34 6.01
CA CYS A 661 -13.21 -0.58 7.38
C CYS A 661 -14.68 -0.18 7.59
N PHE A 662 -15.02 1.10 7.39
CA PHE A 662 -16.41 1.55 7.51
C PHE A 662 -17.33 0.94 6.45
N LYS A 663 -16.83 0.60 5.25
CA LYS A 663 -17.60 -0.15 4.23
C LYS A 663 -17.97 -1.55 4.73
N PHE A 664 -17.10 -2.22 5.48
CA PHE A 664 -17.40 -3.51 6.11
C PHE A 664 -18.51 -3.39 7.16
N PHE A 665 -18.40 -2.47 8.13
CA PHE A 665 -19.46 -2.26 9.13
C PHE A 665 -20.78 -1.81 8.51
N ALA A 666 -20.76 -0.96 7.48
CA ALA A 666 -21.96 -0.55 6.73
C ALA A 666 -22.62 -1.71 5.98
N THR A 667 -21.84 -2.62 5.38
CA THR A 667 -22.38 -3.77 4.65
C THR A 667 -22.91 -4.85 5.60
N ALA A 668 -22.23 -5.07 6.74
CA ALA A 668 -22.68 -5.99 7.78
C ALA A 668 -24.00 -5.51 8.43
N SER A 669 -24.06 -4.26 8.89
CA SER A 669 -25.22 -3.71 9.61
C SER A 669 -26.49 -3.58 8.75
N ARG A 670 -26.35 -3.38 7.44
CA ARG A 670 -27.48 -3.37 6.49
C ARG A 670 -28.00 -4.76 6.13
N ASN A 671 -27.30 -5.83 6.51
CA ASN A 671 -27.69 -7.19 6.16
C ASN A 671 -28.47 -7.83 7.31
N GLU A 672 -29.78 -7.63 7.31
CA GLU A 672 -30.73 -8.14 8.33
C GLU A 672 -30.58 -9.65 8.57
N ARG A 673 -30.16 -10.41 7.55
CA ARG A 673 -29.93 -11.86 7.65
C ARG A 673 -28.75 -12.26 8.55
N LEU A 674 -27.90 -11.32 8.98
CA LEU A 674 -26.80 -11.60 9.92
C LEU A 674 -27.19 -11.46 11.39
N ASN A 675 -28.33 -10.81 11.70
CA ASN A 675 -28.73 -10.51 13.07
C ASN A 675 -27.58 -9.83 13.85
N VAL A 676 -26.84 -8.92 13.19
CA VAL A 676 -25.48 -8.55 13.61
C VAL A 676 -25.45 -7.60 14.80
N GLY A 677 -24.59 -7.90 15.78
CA GLY A 677 -24.20 -6.95 16.83
C GLY A 677 -22.77 -6.47 16.61
N ILE A 678 -22.56 -5.16 16.42
CA ILE A 678 -21.24 -4.56 16.17
C ILE A 678 -20.78 -3.79 17.42
N ASN A 679 -19.56 -4.05 17.88
CA ASN A 679 -19.03 -3.54 19.14
C ASN A 679 -17.58 -3.05 18.97
N ILE A 680 -17.28 -1.84 19.42
CA ILE A 680 -15.92 -1.29 19.48
C ILE A 680 -15.44 -1.33 20.94
N VAL A 681 -14.24 -1.86 21.17
CA VAL A 681 -13.67 -2.08 22.52
C VAL A 681 -12.23 -1.57 22.55
N SER A 682 -12.04 -0.28 22.81
CA SER A 682 -10.74 0.43 22.68
C SER A 682 -10.27 1.09 23.99
N TYR A 683 -8.97 1.34 24.09
CA TYR A 683 -8.35 2.13 25.16
C TYR A 683 -8.52 3.64 25.02
N CYS A 684 -8.95 4.13 23.85
CA CYS A 684 -9.08 5.55 23.51
C CYS A 684 -9.62 6.36 24.68
N TRP A 685 -8.92 7.44 25.04
CA TRP A 685 -9.24 8.25 26.21
C TRP A 685 -10.56 9.03 26.07
N CYS A 686 -11.07 9.21 24.84
CA CYS A 686 -12.28 9.99 24.57
C CYS A 686 -13.21 9.30 23.58
N GLY A 687 -14.28 8.69 24.08
CA GLY A 687 -15.29 8.03 23.24
C GLY A 687 -15.98 8.93 22.23
N ASP A 688 -16.05 10.24 22.46
CA ASP A 688 -16.65 11.18 21.51
C ASP A 688 -15.84 11.33 20.21
N LEU A 689 -14.52 11.08 20.24
CA LEU A 689 -13.72 10.97 19.01
C LEU A 689 -14.19 9.78 18.15
N ILE A 690 -14.40 8.62 18.78
CA ILE A 690 -14.90 7.40 18.12
C ILE A 690 -16.33 7.63 17.62
N ARG A 691 -17.24 8.14 18.47
CA ARG A 691 -18.63 8.44 18.10
C ARG A 691 -18.70 9.37 16.90
N SER A 692 -17.88 10.40 16.86
CA SER A 692 -17.87 11.38 15.77
C SER A 692 -17.41 10.78 14.44
N SER A 693 -16.43 9.88 14.45
CA SER A 693 -16.00 9.16 13.23
C SER A 693 -17.05 8.16 12.73
N PHE A 694 -17.69 7.39 13.61
CA PHE A 694 -18.79 6.51 13.21
C PHE A 694 -20.05 7.31 12.79
N ASN A 695 -20.24 8.51 13.32
CA ASN A 695 -21.31 9.42 12.92
C ASN A 695 -21.11 10.00 11.52
N SER A 696 -19.90 10.44 11.14
CA SER A 696 -19.64 10.93 9.78
C SER A 696 -19.83 9.85 8.70
N ALA A 697 -19.75 8.57 9.08
CA ALA A 697 -20.08 7.43 8.23
C ALA A 697 -21.56 6.98 8.27
N GLY A 698 -22.40 7.58 9.13
CA GLY A 698 -23.80 7.15 9.33
C GLY A 698 -23.96 5.80 10.04
N LEU A 699 -23.00 5.42 10.88
CA LEU A 699 -22.91 4.11 11.55
C LEU A 699 -23.11 4.16 13.07
N LEU A 700 -23.28 5.35 13.67
CA LEU A 700 -23.33 5.52 15.13
C LEU A 700 -24.48 4.74 15.82
N THR A 701 -25.63 4.58 15.15
CA THR A 701 -26.78 3.84 15.72
C THR A 701 -26.67 2.31 15.58
N GLN A 702 -25.70 1.82 14.81
CA GLN A 702 -25.50 0.41 14.48
C GLN A 702 -24.34 -0.22 15.27
N VAL A 703 -23.67 0.57 16.14
CA VAL A 703 -22.41 0.21 16.78
C VAL A 703 -22.41 0.58 18.27
N SER A 704 -22.17 -0.40 19.14
CA SER A 704 -21.89 -0.18 20.56
C SER A 704 -20.44 0.24 20.74
N ILE A 705 -20.16 1.33 21.46
CA ILE A 705 -18.80 1.82 21.71
C ILE A 705 -18.48 1.72 23.20
N GLN A 706 -17.45 0.94 23.54
CA GLN A 706 -16.90 0.83 24.90
C GLN A 706 -15.43 1.28 24.89
N CYS A 707 -15.14 2.35 25.61
CA CYS A 707 -13.83 2.97 25.75
C CYS A 707 -13.87 3.92 26.97
N ASN A 708 -12.80 4.69 27.21
CA ASN A 708 -12.81 5.72 28.24
C ASN A 708 -13.53 6.99 27.75
N GLU A 709 -13.92 7.86 28.67
CA GLU A 709 -14.48 9.18 28.36
C GLU A 709 -13.64 10.29 29.00
N PHE A 710 -13.62 11.46 28.39
CA PHE A 710 -13.21 12.69 29.08
C PHE A 710 -14.30 13.13 30.06
N MET A 711 -13.92 13.75 31.17
CA MET A 711 -14.84 14.61 31.93
C MET A 711 -14.80 16.02 31.35
N PHE A 712 -15.97 16.61 31.12
CA PHE A 712 -16.14 17.96 30.60
C PHE A 712 -16.80 18.87 31.64
N GLU A 713 -16.27 20.08 31.78
CA GLU A 713 -16.96 21.23 32.38
C GLU A 713 -17.45 22.09 31.21
N GLU A 714 -18.76 22.30 31.13
CA GLU A 714 -19.46 22.85 29.95
C GLU A 714 -19.11 22.10 28.65
N ALA A 715 -18.23 22.67 27.81
CA ALA A 715 -17.74 22.09 26.56
C ALA A 715 -16.22 21.92 26.53
N VAL A 716 -15.57 21.91 27.71
CA VAL A 716 -14.11 21.91 27.88
C VAL A 716 -13.67 20.76 28.80
N SER A 717 -12.72 19.96 28.33
CA SER A 717 -12.15 18.84 29.07
C SER A 717 -11.45 19.32 30.35
N THR A 718 -11.73 18.68 31.48
CA THR A 718 -11.02 18.91 32.75
C THR A 718 -9.60 18.32 32.74
N GLY A 719 -9.32 17.41 31.79
CA GLY A 719 -8.10 16.61 31.72
C GLY A 719 -8.12 15.34 32.59
N ASP A 720 -9.22 15.06 33.28
CA ASP A 720 -9.45 13.81 34.02
C ASP A 720 -10.34 12.85 33.20
N LEU A 721 -10.15 11.53 33.40
CA LEU A 721 -10.79 10.47 32.59
C LEU A 721 -11.79 9.62 33.38
N VAL A 722 -12.94 9.31 32.77
CA VAL A 722 -13.82 8.22 33.20
C VAL A 722 -13.24 6.90 32.69
N ARG A 723 -12.47 6.24 33.56
CA ARG A 723 -11.75 4.99 33.27
C ARG A 723 -12.72 3.81 33.21
N LYS A 724 -13.02 3.32 32.00
CA LYS A 724 -13.83 2.12 31.75
C LYS A 724 -12.99 0.94 31.23
N ILE A 725 -11.98 1.21 30.40
CA ILE A 725 -11.12 0.19 29.79
C ILE A 725 -9.67 0.71 29.76
N GLU A 726 -8.84 0.24 30.69
CA GLU A 726 -7.43 0.67 30.81
C GLU A 726 -6.43 -0.47 30.60
N SER A 727 -6.86 -1.69 30.29
CA SER A 727 -5.95 -2.84 30.26
C SER A 727 -6.45 -4.04 29.43
N PRO A 728 -5.58 -4.99 29.05
CA PRO A 728 -5.99 -6.18 28.29
C PRO A 728 -7.03 -7.01 29.05
N ILE A 729 -6.89 -7.04 30.39
CA ILE A 729 -7.80 -7.74 31.30
C ILE A 729 -9.17 -7.04 31.35
N ASP A 730 -9.20 -5.71 31.27
CA ASP A 730 -10.46 -4.95 31.24
C ASP A 730 -11.14 -4.98 29.86
N LYS A 731 -10.37 -5.03 28.76
CA LYS A 731 -10.89 -5.34 27.41
C LYS A 731 -11.59 -6.70 27.41
N VAL A 732 -10.94 -7.77 27.89
CA VAL A 732 -11.52 -9.12 27.83
C VAL A 732 -12.69 -9.32 28.80
N ARG A 733 -12.67 -8.68 29.97
CA ARG A 733 -13.87 -8.58 30.84
C ARG A 733 -15.05 -7.92 30.11
N THR A 734 -14.78 -6.85 29.36
CA THR A 734 -15.80 -6.14 28.57
C THR A 734 -16.34 -6.99 27.42
N PHE A 735 -15.46 -7.65 26.67
CA PHE A 735 -15.81 -8.63 25.63
C PHE A 735 -16.74 -9.73 26.18
N ARG A 736 -16.33 -10.40 27.27
CA ARG A 736 -17.14 -11.45 27.93
C ARG A 736 -18.49 -10.93 28.40
N LYS A 737 -18.53 -9.73 29.01
CA LYS A 737 -19.77 -9.09 29.47
C LYS A 737 -20.72 -8.79 28.31
N ILE A 738 -20.22 -8.22 27.21
CA ILE A 738 -21.02 -7.96 26.01
C ILE A 738 -21.56 -9.29 25.45
N LEU A 739 -20.71 -10.31 25.28
CA LEU A 739 -21.10 -11.60 24.72
C LEU A 739 -22.15 -12.32 25.61
N GLY A 740 -22.03 -12.20 26.93
CA GLY A 740 -23.01 -12.71 27.90
C GLY A 740 -24.31 -11.91 28.04
N ASN A 741 -24.37 -10.68 27.51
CA ASN A 741 -25.61 -9.91 27.41
C ASN A 741 -26.49 -10.36 26.23
N TYR A 742 -25.92 -11.06 25.23
CA TYR A 742 -26.71 -11.62 24.14
C TYR A 742 -27.49 -12.86 24.61
N SER A 743 -28.76 -12.92 24.23
CA SER A 743 -29.65 -14.03 24.57
C SER A 743 -29.13 -15.37 24.04
N THR A 744 -29.37 -16.44 24.81
CA THR A 744 -28.98 -17.83 24.51
C THR A 744 -30.01 -18.57 23.66
N ASP A 745 -30.94 -17.85 23.03
CA ASP A 745 -31.88 -18.34 22.02
C ASP A 745 -31.18 -18.70 20.70
N LYS A 746 -29.96 -18.18 20.49
CA LYS A 746 -29.20 -18.30 19.24
C LYS A 746 -27.72 -18.58 19.47
N ASN A 747 -27.10 -19.20 18.47
CA ASN A 747 -25.66 -19.43 18.36
C ASN A 747 -24.94 -18.08 18.18
N ASN A 748 -24.41 -17.52 19.27
CA ASN A 748 -23.64 -16.27 19.24
C ASN A 748 -22.21 -16.53 18.73
N PHE A 749 -22.02 -16.42 17.41
CA PHE A 749 -20.73 -16.59 16.73
C PHE A 749 -19.94 -15.29 16.77
N SER A 750 -18.73 -15.33 17.35
CA SER A 750 -17.94 -14.16 17.72
C SER A 750 -16.70 -13.97 16.85
N LEU A 751 -16.55 -12.76 16.31
CA LEU A 751 -15.39 -12.31 15.53
C LEU A 751 -14.74 -11.15 16.27
N TYR A 752 -13.45 -11.21 16.56
CA TYR A 752 -12.68 -10.08 17.09
C TYR A 752 -11.60 -9.66 16.10
N ILE A 753 -11.43 -8.35 15.92
CA ILE A 753 -10.44 -7.73 15.04
C ILE A 753 -9.56 -6.79 15.87
N GLY A 754 -8.24 -6.91 15.76
CA GLY A 754 -7.27 -6.07 16.49
C GLY A 754 -5.85 -6.16 15.93
N ASP A 755 -4.94 -5.32 16.41
CA ASP A 755 -3.51 -5.31 15.99
C ASP A 755 -2.51 -5.35 17.16
N ALA A 756 -2.95 -5.06 18.38
CA ALA A 756 -2.09 -4.80 19.54
C ALA A 756 -2.07 -5.95 20.58
N VAL A 757 -1.10 -5.87 21.52
CA VAL A 757 -1.01 -6.78 22.69
C VAL A 757 -2.26 -6.70 23.57
N GLY A 758 -2.90 -5.52 23.64
CA GLY A 758 -4.12 -5.29 24.41
C GLY A 758 -5.30 -6.19 24.01
N ASP A 759 -5.33 -6.60 22.76
CA ASP A 759 -6.44 -7.36 22.17
C ASP A 759 -6.25 -8.87 22.24
N LEU A 760 -5.05 -9.32 22.60
CA LEU A 760 -4.62 -10.73 22.50
C LEU A 760 -5.56 -11.71 23.23
N LEU A 761 -6.10 -11.35 24.39
CA LEU A 761 -7.03 -12.21 25.12
C LEU A 761 -8.40 -12.29 24.43
N CYS A 762 -8.92 -11.17 23.92
CA CYS A 762 -10.18 -11.13 23.18
C CYS A 762 -10.07 -11.87 21.83
N LEU A 763 -8.95 -11.68 21.13
CA LEU A 763 -8.59 -12.39 19.91
C LEU A 763 -8.54 -13.92 20.10
N LEU A 764 -8.05 -14.39 21.25
CA LEU A 764 -7.99 -15.82 21.58
C LEU A 764 -9.33 -16.40 22.05
N GLU A 765 -10.21 -15.60 22.65
CA GLU A 765 -11.53 -16.06 23.13
C GLU A 765 -12.64 -16.01 22.09
N ALA A 766 -12.51 -15.18 21.05
CA ALA A 766 -13.44 -15.18 19.93
C ALA A 766 -13.40 -16.51 19.16
N ASP A 767 -14.49 -16.84 18.46
CA ASP A 767 -14.51 -17.99 17.54
C ASP A 767 -13.51 -17.77 16.40
N ILE A 768 -13.38 -16.53 15.93
CA ILE A 768 -12.32 -16.10 15.02
C ILE A 768 -11.63 -14.85 15.59
N GLY A 769 -10.36 -14.96 15.94
CA GLY A 769 -9.46 -13.82 16.17
C GLY A 769 -8.72 -13.44 14.89
N ILE A 770 -8.97 -12.23 14.38
CA ILE A 770 -8.28 -11.66 13.22
C ILE A 770 -7.29 -10.58 13.68
N VAL A 771 -6.02 -10.77 13.33
CA VAL A 771 -4.94 -9.82 13.54
C VAL A 771 -4.73 -9.02 12.26
N ILE A 772 -5.02 -7.73 12.27
CA ILE A 772 -4.65 -6.81 11.19
C ILE A 772 -3.27 -6.20 11.48
N GLY A 773 -2.49 -5.90 10.44
CA GLY A 773 -1.19 -5.25 10.60
C GLY A 773 -0.06 -6.14 11.15
N SER A 774 1.00 -5.48 11.64
CA SER A 774 2.35 -6.05 11.73
C SER A 774 3.03 -5.89 13.10
N SER A 775 2.28 -5.56 14.16
CA SER A 775 2.80 -5.31 15.51
C SER A 775 3.85 -6.34 15.96
N SER A 776 5.08 -5.86 16.15
CA SER A 776 6.22 -6.69 16.54
C SER A 776 6.07 -7.23 17.96
N SER A 777 5.56 -6.40 18.88
CA SER A 777 5.48 -6.73 20.31
C SER A 777 4.33 -7.71 20.58
N LEU A 778 3.21 -7.61 19.84
CA LEU A 778 2.16 -8.64 19.81
C LEU A 778 2.73 -9.99 19.38
N ARG A 779 3.47 -10.02 18.26
CA ARG A 779 4.03 -11.26 17.71
C ARG A 779 5.13 -11.84 18.61
N ARG A 780 6.01 -10.99 19.15
CA ARG A 780 7.12 -11.35 20.07
C ARG A 780 6.58 -11.99 21.36
N LEU A 781 5.58 -11.38 21.98
CA LEU A 781 4.95 -11.88 23.20
C LEU A 781 4.13 -13.14 22.93
N ALA A 782 3.13 -13.08 22.05
CA ALA A 782 2.15 -14.18 21.92
C ALA A 782 2.80 -15.50 21.48
N THR A 783 3.82 -15.45 20.61
CA THR A 783 4.57 -16.64 20.17
C THR A 783 5.29 -17.34 21.34
N ARG A 784 5.69 -16.61 22.39
CA ARG A 784 6.33 -17.21 23.59
C ARG A 784 5.38 -17.98 24.50
N TYR A 785 4.08 -17.70 24.39
CA TYR A 785 2.98 -18.39 25.06
C TYR A 785 2.28 -19.38 24.12
N GLY A 786 2.98 -19.87 23.07
CA GLY A 786 2.50 -20.88 22.13
C GLY A 786 1.49 -20.40 21.08
N VAL A 787 1.24 -19.10 20.93
CA VAL A 787 0.26 -18.57 19.94
C VAL A 787 0.87 -18.55 18.54
N SER A 788 0.21 -19.23 17.60
CA SER A 788 0.57 -19.28 16.18
C SER A 788 -0.20 -18.23 15.36
N PHE A 789 0.53 -17.37 14.67
CA PHE A 789 -0.03 -16.42 13.68
C PHE A 789 -0.01 -17.06 12.29
N VAL A 790 -1.16 -17.14 11.62
CA VAL A 790 -1.28 -17.81 10.32
C VAL A 790 -2.01 -16.92 9.30
N PRO A 791 -1.53 -16.79 8.04
CA PRO A 791 -2.22 -16.01 7.01
C PRO A 791 -3.63 -16.54 6.75
N LEU A 792 -4.62 -15.64 6.67
CA LEU A 792 -6.04 -16.05 6.57
C LEU A 792 -6.31 -16.91 5.33
N TYR A 793 -5.98 -16.42 4.13
CA TYR A 793 -6.34 -17.09 2.87
C TYR A 793 -5.86 -18.55 2.76
N PRO A 794 -4.57 -18.90 2.98
CA PRO A 794 -4.13 -20.30 2.99
C PRO A 794 -4.87 -21.20 3.98
N ASN A 795 -5.36 -20.66 5.10
CA ASN A 795 -6.09 -21.45 6.10
C ASN A 795 -7.59 -21.54 5.81
N VAL A 796 -8.16 -20.58 5.07
CA VAL A 796 -9.47 -20.71 4.43
C VAL A 796 -9.44 -21.86 3.41
N VAL A 797 -8.44 -21.90 2.52
CA VAL A 797 -8.25 -23.00 1.54
C VAL A 797 -8.07 -24.36 2.24
N ARG A 798 -7.26 -24.44 3.30
CA ARG A 798 -7.10 -25.68 4.10
C ARG A 798 -8.39 -26.10 4.80
N LYS A 799 -9.15 -25.16 5.38
CA LYS A 799 -10.46 -25.46 5.98
C LYS A 799 -11.46 -25.96 4.93
N GLN A 800 -11.45 -25.42 3.71
CA GLN A 800 -12.28 -25.93 2.61
C GLN A 800 -11.90 -27.37 2.24
N LYS A 801 -10.61 -27.70 2.19
CA LYS A 801 -10.14 -29.07 1.88
C LYS A 801 -10.55 -30.12 2.93
N VAL A 802 -10.82 -29.70 4.17
CA VAL A 802 -11.28 -30.57 5.28
C VAL A 802 -12.82 -30.57 5.41
N LEU A 803 -13.53 -29.71 4.67
CA LEU A 803 -14.99 -29.58 4.70
C LEU A 803 -15.67 -30.71 3.89
N THR A 804 -15.60 -31.93 4.41
CA THR A 804 -16.44 -33.04 3.92
C THR A 804 -17.91 -32.84 4.32
N GLY A 805 -18.84 -33.52 3.64
CA GLY A 805 -20.28 -33.26 3.78
C GLY A 805 -20.82 -33.33 5.22
N GLU A 806 -20.29 -34.26 6.03
CA GLU A 806 -20.69 -34.46 7.43
C GLU A 806 -19.95 -33.54 8.41
N THR A 807 -18.85 -32.89 8.00
CA THR A 807 -18.01 -32.10 8.89
C THR A 807 -18.67 -30.75 9.23
N LEU A 808 -18.89 -30.52 10.53
CA LEU A 808 -19.24 -29.20 11.06
C LEU A 808 -18.02 -28.26 11.03
N LEU A 809 -18.26 -27.00 10.68
CA LEU A 809 -17.25 -26.03 10.32
C LEU A 809 -16.64 -25.37 11.57
N SER A 810 -15.88 -26.16 12.36
CA SER A 810 -15.38 -25.70 13.66
C SER A 810 -14.30 -24.62 13.50
N TRP A 811 -14.66 -23.40 13.91
CA TRP A 811 -13.71 -22.42 14.44
C TRP A 811 -13.64 -22.65 15.96
N LYS A 812 -12.44 -22.63 16.55
CA LYS A 812 -12.21 -23.08 17.93
C LYS A 812 -11.61 -21.94 18.75
N ARG A 813 -12.43 -21.40 19.66
CA ARG A 813 -11.98 -20.52 20.75
C ARG A 813 -10.83 -21.17 21.51
N LEU A 814 -9.85 -20.38 21.96
CA LEU A 814 -8.69 -20.83 22.74
C LEU A 814 -7.88 -21.94 22.03
N SER A 815 -7.81 -21.92 20.70
CA SER A 815 -6.98 -22.86 19.92
C SER A 815 -5.48 -22.50 19.89
N GLY A 816 -5.10 -21.32 20.38
CA GLY A 816 -3.76 -20.76 20.19
C GLY A 816 -3.45 -20.34 18.75
N VAL A 817 -4.45 -20.20 17.86
CA VAL A 817 -4.26 -19.81 16.45
C VAL A 817 -4.97 -18.51 16.14
N LEU A 818 -4.24 -17.52 15.62
CA LEU A 818 -4.76 -16.22 15.19
C LEU A 818 -4.55 -16.00 13.70
N TYR A 819 -5.57 -15.46 13.02
CA TYR A 819 -5.56 -15.30 11.56
C TYR A 819 -5.08 -13.91 11.17
N THR A 820 -3.98 -13.81 10.42
CA THR A 820 -3.43 -12.51 10.01
C THR A 820 -3.94 -12.08 8.64
N VAL A 821 -4.37 -10.83 8.53
CA VAL A 821 -4.83 -10.20 7.28
C VAL A 821 -4.00 -8.97 6.91
N SER A 822 -3.96 -8.68 5.60
CA SER A 822 -3.30 -7.52 5.01
C SER A 822 -4.19 -6.28 4.91
N SER A 823 -5.52 -6.46 4.90
CA SER A 823 -6.51 -5.39 4.71
C SER A 823 -7.89 -5.78 5.20
N TRP A 824 -8.77 -4.79 5.39
CA TRP A 824 -10.20 -5.01 5.65
C TRP A 824 -10.94 -5.67 4.47
N ALA A 825 -10.37 -5.69 3.25
CA ALA A 825 -10.95 -6.41 2.13
C ALA A 825 -10.96 -7.94 2.36
N GLU A 826 -9.92 -8.50 3.00
CA GLU A 826 -9.90 -9.93 3.36
C GLU A 826 -10.94 -10.29 4.42
N ILE A 827 -11.13 -9.41 5.41
CA ILE A 827 -12.16 -9.56 6.45
C ILE A 827 -13.56 -9.52 5.83
N HIS A 828 -13.78 -8.57 4.92
CA HIS A 828 -15.03 -8.41 4.18
C HIS A 828 -15.34 -9.66 3.33
N ALA A 829 -14.34 -10.18 2.61
CA ALA A 829 -14.49 -11.36 1.76
C ALA A 829 -14.78 -12.64 2.56
N LEU A 830 -14.08 -12.83 3.69
CA LEU A 830 -14.32 -13.94 4.61
C LEU A 830 -15.77 -13.95 5.13
N VAL A 831 -16.24 -12.81 5.64
CA VAL A 831 -17.49 -12.73 6.41
C VAL A 831 -18.72 -12.55 5.52
N LEU A 832 -18.65 -11.59 4.60
CA LEU A 832 -19.80 -11.07 3.83
C LEU A 832 -19.80 -11.56 2.39
N GLY A 833 -18.62 -11.70 1.77
CA GLY A 833 -18.47 -12.02 0.36
C GLY A 833 -18.01 -10.82 -0.46
N CYS A 834 -18.52 -10.72 -1.68
CA CYS A 834 -18.09 -9.74 -2.69
C CYS A 834 -19.02 -8.52 -2.76
#